data_AF-A0A498KYN7-F1
#
_entry.id   AF-A0A498KYN7-F1
#
_cell.length_a   1.000
_cell.length_b   1.000
_cell.length_c   1.000
_cell.angle_alpha   90.00
_cell.angle_beta   90.00
_cell.angle_gamma   90.00
#
_symmetry.space_group_name_H-M   'P 1'
#
loop_
_entity.id
_entity.type
_entity.pdbx_description
1 polymer ?
#
loop_
_entity_poly.entity_id
_entity_poly.type
_entity_poly.pdbx_seq_one_letter_code
_entity_poly.pdbx_strand_id
1 'polypeptide(L)'
;MTRLSDRTQIDAQSLFETADRWRRRLGHALFGDRYGVVLFLGTLAVLATYWRIGVFLTDSYAIANGLVNVADGHLAITKITYSLTVGSQPGLWYADGAVYARNYAHIFLSLPALWVLDALAALFDLRLVLAAAWSGIIVLLFDRAGRILDRHEPFAIAGAALALLTFLASALVAAPLPDRWTAFLALQITGMLAVAFAGVVLYRVLAHAHGRRVGLVFGAAAVVASPVSFWASIPKRHALSGLAVVAVLGAFYFSRAADTRRRALGLRALAYTVVALWAWLHALEALVVFAVLIPTDLATARSNHPKHLAVVTLVFLVALAPFLATNATINGDPFQPPRSLDSFSGQVDPLATGGQDGGDSRSGGGGSTPTPTPTESQPTTDTSRTTEGTGPPATTNGTTTGSGTGGTTAPEPPVPTSPSEPSPGPITTLLSALAAILGVAIEGSTWAFGKGWSYVDTGITLAQDEPERLYHTFLRSGRIPEYVRYRMTEQEAIDLALLEVAPLLGGLLGVLGTSLRRLRTTSLHAFRTALGQPTRQTDLLAVAMAVALVLMNVERLPLHTQITVRYLVPIVPLGLYGVARLRCVQRAVNADLRWLTGAYVGTFLLGTLGFLLALLWFDLALGEAMQLHALVNLAGAGLLAIWAVVASLGFDFDERVGVVALAVPTALSTLFLLFTGLVYFQYADYALPLVETLVELLPIAI
;
A
#
# COMPACT_ATOMS: atom_id res chain seq x y z
N MET A 1 17.75 53.79 18.62
CA MET A 1 18.12 52.80 17.59
C MET A 1 18.73 51.52 18.17
N THR A 2 19.65 51.59 19.15
CA THR A 2 20.24 50.41 19.83
C THR A 2 19.23 49.50 20.58
N ARG A 3 18.18 50.03 21.21
CA ARG A 3 17.14 49.20 21.85
C ARG A 3 16.20 48.46 20.88
N LEU A 4 16.12 48.90 19.62
CA LEU A 4 15.32 48.24 18.59
C LEU A 4 16.13 47.10 17.94
N SER A 5 17.44 47.27 17.74
CA SER A 5 18.31 46.19 17.25
C SER A 5 18.44 45.03 18.25
N ASP A 6 18.54 45.32 19.55
CA ASP A 6 18.61 44.29 20.59
C ASP A 6 17.33 43.46 20.68
N ARG A 7 16.15 44.09 20.54
CA ARG A 7 14.86 43.36 20.53
C ARG A 7 14.71 42.45 19.31
N THR A 8 15.05 42.94 18.11
CA THR A 8 14.99 42.12 16.89
C THR A 8 15.98 40.94 16.91
N GLN A 9 17.13 41.10 17.56
CA GLN A 9 18.14 40.04 17.67
C GLN A 9 17.72 38.95 18.68
N ILE A 10 17.08 39.33 19.79
CA ILE A 10 16.51 38.41 20.77
C ILE A 10 15.33 37.62 20.17
N ASP A 11 14.45 38.29 19.41
CA ASP A 11 13.31 37.63 18.76
C ASP A 11 13.77 36.64 17.68
N ALA A 12 14.78 36.98 16.88
CA ALA A 12 15.35 36.07 15.88
C ALA A 12 16.01 34.84 16.53
N GLN A 13 16.80 35.01 17.60
CA GLN A 13 17.39 33.89 18.35
C GLN A 13 16.32 32.97 18.94
N SER A 14 15.25 33.53 19.50
CA SER A 14 14.13 32.75 20.04
C SER A 14 13.39 31.93 18.98
N LEU A 15 13.27 32.45 17.76
CA LEU A 15 12.68 31.75 16.61
C LEU A 15 13.57 30.60 16.15
N PHE A 16 14.89 30.81 16.04
CA PHE A 16 15.84 29.75 15.68
C PHE A 16 15.85 28.62 16.71
N GLU A 17 15.87 28.93 18.00
CA GLU A 17 15.80 27.93 19.07
C GLU A 17 14.49 27.12 19.05
N THR A 18 13.38 27.81 18.78
CA THR A 18 12.06 27.20 18.67
C THR A 18 12.00 26.28 17.46
N ALA A 19 12.45 26.73 16.29
CA ALA A 19 12.56 25.93 15.08
C ALA A 19 13.45 24.70 15.30
N ASP A 20 14.59 24.86 15.96
CA ASP A 20 15.50 23.76 16.28
C ASP A 20 14.88 22.73 17.22
N ARG A 21 14.11 23.19 18.21
CA ARG A 21 13.37 22.32 19.13
C ARG A 21 12.30 21.52 18.38
N TRP A 22 11.54 22.16 17.49
CA TRP A 22 10.54 21.48 16.67
C TRP A 22 11.18 20.51 15.69
N ARG A 23 12.27 20.89 15.02
CA ARG A 23 13.06 20.02 14.13
C ARG A 23 13.52 18.77 14.86
N ARG A 24 14.11 18.91 16.05
CA ARG A 24 14.57 17.77 16.86
C ARG A 24 13.41 16.87 17.28
N ARG A 25 12.29 17.46 17.71
CA ARG A 25 11.08 16.71 18.11
C ARG A 25 10.46 15.96 16.95
N LEU A 26 10.31 16.62 15.79
CA LEU A 26 9.76 16.02 14.58
C LEU A 26 10.66 14.91 14.06
N GLY A 27 11.98 15.14 14.00
CA GLY A 27 12.95 14.12 13.61
C GLY A 27 12.89 12.89 14.52
N HIS A 28 12.82 13.08 15.84
CA HIS A 28 12.64 11.98 16.79
C HIS A 28 11.27 11.29 16.66
N ALA A 29 10.21 12.06 16.39
CA ALA A 29 8.87 11.52 16.20
C ALA A 29 8.73 10.67 14.94
N LEU A 30 9.40 11.06 13.84
CA LEU A 30 9.38 10.36 12.55
C LEU A 30 10.36 9.17 12.55
N PHE A 31 11.63 9.44 12.85
CA PHE A 31 12.72 8.48 12.65
C PHE A 31 13.10 7.71 13.92
N GLY A 32 12.69 8.18 15.10
CA GLY A 32 13.09 7.59 16.38
C GLY A 32 14.51 7.96 16.78
N ASP A 33 15.50 7.64 15.95
CA ASP A 33 16.89 8.01 16.20
C ASP A 33 17.68 8.19 14.88
N ARG A 34 18.99 8.39 14.99
CA ARG A 34 19.90 8.55 13.85
C ARG A 34 19.95 7.33 12.92
N TYR A 35 19.70 6.13 13.43
CA TYR A 35 19.69 4.91 12.63
C TYR A 35 18.41 4.82 11.78
N GLY A 36 17.28 5.29 12.30
CA GLY A 36 16.06 5.45 11.51
C GLY A 36 16.25 6.43 10.34
N VAL A 37 17.03 7.51 10.53
CA VAL A 37 17.37 8.45 9.44
C VAL A 37 18.24 7.77 8.38
N VAL A 38 19.28 7.03 8.80
CA VAL A 38 20.15 6.28 7.86
C VAL A 38 19.36 5.22 7.12
N LEU A 39 18.46 4.49 7.79
CA LEU A 39 17.58 3.52 7.14
C LEU A 39 16.69 4.20 6.09
N PHE A 40 16.04 5.31 6.44
CA PHE A 40 15.21 6.07 5.52
C PHE A 40 15.97 6.55 4.27
N LEU A 41 17.13 7.18 4.45
CA LEU A 41 17.97 7.65 3.36
C LEU A 41 18.52 6.49 2.52
N GLY A 42 18.94 5.41 3.16
CA GLY A 42 19.42 4.20 2.51
C GLY A 42 18.33 3.54 1.66
N THR A 43 17.10 3.49 2.16
CA THR A 43 15.94 3.05 1.39
C THR A 43 15.76 3.90 0.15
N LEU A 44 15.67 5.22 0.26
CA LEU A 44 15.47 6.08 -0.91
C LEU A 44 16.63 5.98 -1.92
N ALA A 45 17.87 5.87 -1.43
CA ALA A 45 19.03 5.68 -2.29
C ALA A 45 18.94 4.39 -3.11
N VAL A 46 18.52 3.28 -2.49
CA VAL A 46 18.34 1.97 -3.16
C VAL A 46 17.13 1.98 -4.09
N LEU A 47 15.98 2.50 -3.66
CA LEU A 47 14.78 2.55 -4.51
C LEU A 47 15.04 3.35 -5.81
N ALA A 48 15.85 4.41 -5.73
CA ALA A 48 16.19 5.22 -6.88
C ALA A 48 17.06 4.47 -7.91
N THR A 49 17.85 3.46 -7.51
CA THR A 49 18.74 2.76 -8.46
C THR A 49 17.99 1.89 -9.47
N TYR A 50 16.72 1.57 -9.22
CA TYR A 50 15.87 0.81 -10.15
C TYR A 50 14.54 1.53 -10.43
N TRP A 51 14.52 2.85 -10.21
CA TRP A 51 13.33 3.67 -10.38
C TRP A 51 13.04 3.87 -11.87
N ARG A 52 12.10 3.07 -12.35
CA ARG A 52 11.57 3.16 -13.71
C ARG A 52 10.38 4.12 -13.78
N ILE A 53 10.33 4.92 -14.82
CA ILE A 53 9.27 5.87 -15.15
C ILE A 53 8.46 5.28 -16.30
N GLY A 54 7.21 4.95 -16.04
CA GLY A 54 6.35 4.38 -17.07
C GLY A 54 5.09 3.74 -16.51
N VAL A 55 4.29 3.21 -17.44
CA VAL A 55 3.03 2.52 -17.10
C VAL A 55 3.22 1.02 -17.26
N PHE A 56 3.47 0.35 -16.13
CA PHE A 56 3.67 -1.11 -16.07
C PHE A 56 2.35 -1.89 -15.95
N LEU A 57 1.27 -1.21 -15.56
CA LEU A 57 -0.04 -1.80 -15.30
C LEU A 57 -1.13 -0.83 -15.74
N THR A 58 -2.06 -1.30 -16.56
CA THR A 58 -3.13 -0.50 -17.20
C THR A 58 -4.03 0.23 -16.21
N ASP A 59 -4.18 -0.28 -15.00
CA ASP A 59 -4.97 0.33 -13.94
C ASP A 59 -4.22 1.45 -13.18
N SER A 60 -3.02 1.83 -13.63
CA SER A 60 -2.25 2.99 -13.11
C SER A 60 -2.63 4.29 -13.81
N TYR A 61 -3.04 4.20 -15.08
CA TYR A 61 -3.58 5.32 -15.86
C TYR A 61 -4.74 6.02 -15.15
N ALA A 62 -5.65 5.26 -14.52
CA ALA A 62 -6.79 5.81 -13.78
C ALA A 62 -6.36 6.76 -12.64
N ILE A 63 -5.30 6.41 -11.92
CA ILE A 63 -4.81 7.20 -10.78
C ILE A 63 -4.02 8.41 -11.28
N ALA A 64 -3.22 8.25 -12.34
CA ALA A 64 -2.45 9.33 -12.92
C ALA A 64 -3.34 10.40 -13.57
N ASN A 65 -4.35 10.00 -14.35
CA ASN A 65 -5.36 10.93 -14.88
C ASN A 65 -6.14 11.58 -13.72
N GLY A 66 -6.49 10.82 -12.68
CA GLY A 66 -7.12 11.37 -11.47
C GLY A 66 -6.28 12.46 -10.82
N LEU A 67 -4.97 12.27 -10.68
CA LEU A 67 -4.07 13.28 -10.09
C LEU A 67 -4.03 14.58 -10.91
N VAL A 68 -3.93 14.49 -12.24
CA VAL A 68 -3.94 15.68 -13.10
C VAL A 68 -5.24 16.46 -12.94
N ASN A 69 -6.39 15.78 -12.98
CA ASN A 69 -7.69 16.45 -12.86
C ASN A 69 -7.90 17.05 -11.47
N VAL A 70 -7.47 16.36 -10.41
CA VAL A 70 -7.56 16.90 -9.03
C VAL A 70 -6.67 18.11 -8.84
N ALA A 71 -5.47 18.12 -9.45
CA ALA A 71 -4.59 19.29 -9.45
C ALA A 71 -5.26 20.49 -10.14
N ASP A 72 -6.07 20.24 -11.17
CA ASP A 72 -6.90 21.24 -11.86
C ASP A 72 -8.23 21.55 -11.14
N GLY A 73 -8.46 21.00 -9.94
CA GLY A 73 -9.65 21.26 -9.12
C GLY A 73 -10.87 20.38 -9.40
N HIS A 74 -10.71 19.31 -10.18
CA HIS A 74 -11.80 18.42 -10.60
C HIS A 74 -11.62 17.02 -9.99
N LEU A 75 -12.64 16.52 -9.27
CA LEU A 75 -12.67 15.11 -8.85
C LEU A 75 -12.99 14.17 -10.02
N ALA A 76 -13.88 14.60 -10.92
CA ALA A 76 -14.17 13.88 -12.16
C ALA A 76 -12.99 14.00 -13.14
N ILE A 77 -12.79 12.95 -13.95
CA ILE A 77 -11.85 12.97 -15.07
C ILE A 77 -12.52 13.73 -16.21
N THR A 78 -12.13 14.98 -16.36
CA THR A 78 -12.56 15.88 -17.45
C THR A 78 -11.52 15.96 -18.57
N LYS A 79 -10.26 15.64 -18.26
CA LYS A 79 -9.14 15.61 -19.20
C LYS A 79 -8.40 14.28 -19.13
N ILE A 80 -8.20 13.66 -20.29
CA ILE A 80 -7.42 12.44 -20.45
C ILE A 80 -6.01 12.84 -20.88
N THR A 81 -5.06 12.79 -19.96
CA THR A 81 -3.64 13.12 -20.24
C THR A 81 -2.85 11.88 -20.63
N TYR A 82 -3.20 10.73 -20.04
CA TYR A 82 -2.64 9.44 -20.38
C TYR A 82 -3.69 8.59 -21.05
N SER A 83 -3.30 7.89 -22.13
CA SER A 83 -4.20 7.05 -22.94
C SER A 83 -5.11 6.20 -22.07
N LEU A 84 -6.41 6.26 -22.34
CA LEU A 84 -7.33 5.22 -21.90
C LEU A 84 -7.20 4.06 -22.88
N THR A 85 -7.06 2.83 -22.39
CA THR A 85 -7.21 1.66 -23.25
C THR A 85 -8.68 1.53 -23.63
N VAL A 86 -8.99 1.59 -24.94
CA VAL A 86 -10.35 1.49 -25.47
C VAL A 86 -11.00 0.17 -25.03
N GLY A 87 -12.19 0.25 -24.42
CA GLY A 87 -13.08 -0.90 -24.18
C GLY A 87 -13.14 -1.46 -22.74
N SER A 88 -12.08 -1.38 -21.93
CA SER A 88 -12.15 -1.69 -20.49
C SER A 88 -10.92 -1.17 -19.75
N GLN A 89 -11.09 -0.10 -18.98
CA GLN A 89 -10.01 0.40 -18.14
C GLN A 89 -10.29 0.08 -16.68
N PRO A 90 -9.63 -0.95 -16.11
CA PRO A 90 -9.84 -1.31 -14.73
C PRO A 90 -9.48 -0.14 -13.79
N GLY A 91 -10.41 0.16 -12.88
CA GLY A 91 -10.20 1.17 -11.84
C GLY A 91 -10.76 2.56 -12.13
N LEU A 92 -11.54 2.72 -13.20
CA LEU A 92 -12.44 3.84 -13.42
C LEU A 92 -13.88 3.47 -13.02
N TRP A 93 -14.61 4.46 -12.50
CA TRP A 93 -15.96 4.29 -11.98
C TRP A 93 -16.87 5.34 -12.56
N TYR A 94 -18.12 4.98 -12.82
CA TYR A 94 -19.11 5.89 -13.37
C TYR A 94 -20.15 6.25 -12.31
N ALA A 95 -20.42 7.54 -12.16
CA ALA A 95 -21.46 8.08 -11.28
C ALA A 95 -22.01 9.37 -11.87
N ASP A 96 -23.33 9.52 -11.91
CA ASP A 96 -24.02 10.77 -12.29
C ASP A 96 -23.52 11.41 -13.60
N GLY A 97 -23.27 10.61 -14.64
CA GLY A 97 -22.81 11.14 -15.93
C GLY A 97 -21.30 11.39 -16.03
N ALA A 98 -20.54 11.17 -14.95
CA ALA A 98 -19.11 11.48 -14.87
C ALA A 98 -18.26 10.24 -14.57
N VAL A 99 -17.00 10.30 -15.01
CA VAL A 99 -16.02 9.24 -14.78
C VAL A 99 -15.06 9.66 -13.67
N TYR A 100 -14.84 8.79 -12.70
CA TYR A 100 -14.02 9.05 -11.53
C TYR A 100 -12.84 8.09 -11.42
N ALA A 101 -11.75 8.61 -10.88
CA ALA A 101 -10.61 7.80 -10.47
C ALA A 101 -10.89 7.01 -9.19
N ARG A 102 -9.85 6.38 -8.64
CA ARG A 102 -9.87 5.67 -7.36
C ARG A 102 -8.65 6.03 -6.53
N ASN A 103 -8.66 5.64 -5.25
CA ASN A 103 -7.55 5.84 -4.32
C ASN A 103 -7.23 7.33 -4.12
N TYR A 104 -8.25 8.17 -3.91
CA TYR A 104 -8.08 9.61 -3.76
C TYR A 104 -7.08 9.98 -2.66
N ALA A 105 -6.95 9.20 -1.58
CA ALA A 105 -5.88 9.43 -0.60
C ALA A 105 -4.48 9.46 -1.24
N HIS A 106 -4.14 8.55 -2.17
CA HIS A 106 -2.85 8.57 -2.86
C HIS A 106 -2.71 9.79 -3.78
N ILE A 107 -3.79 10.17 -4.46
CA ILE A 107 -3.85 11.37 -5.31
C ILE A 107 -3.57 12.62 -4.47
N PHE A 108 -4.36 12.87 -3.43
CA PHE A 108 -4.20 14.05 -2.57
C PHE A 108 -2.85 14.09 -1.84
N LEU A 109 -2.35 12.94 -1.37
CA LEU A 109 -1.02 12.86 -0.75
C LEU A 109 0.13 13.15 -1.73
N SER A 110 -0.12 13.05 -3.04
CA SER A 110 0.89 13.29 -4.09
C SER A 110 0.85 14.71 -4.65
N LEU A 111 -0.18 15.52 -4.36
CA LEU A 111 -0.26 16.92 -4.80
C LEU A 111 0.95 17.77 -4.38
N PRO A 112 1.45 17.70 -3.12
CA PRO A 112 2.63 18.48 -2.76
C PRO A 112 3.88 18.07 -3.55
N ALA A 113 4.03 16.78 -3.87
CA ALA A 113 5.13 16.31 -4.71
C ALA A 113 4.97 16.81 -6.14
N LEU A 114 3.76 16.79 -6.69
CA LEU A 114 3.46 17.33 -8.02
C LEU A 114 3.81 18.81 -8.11
N TRP A 115 3.33 19.65 -7.19
CA TRP A 115 3.61 21.09 -7.22
C TRP A 115 5.10 21.42 -7.09
N VAL A 116 5.84 20.66 -6.28
CA VAL A 116 7.30 20.81 -6.18
C VAL A 116 7.98 20.42 -7.50
N LEU A 117 7.57 19.31 -8.12
CA LEU A 117 8.13 18.89 -9.40
C LEU A 117 7.79 19.88 -10.52
N ASP A 118 6.56 20.40 -10.58
CA ASP A 118 6.14 21.40 -11.57
C ASP A 118 6.96 22.70 -11.41
N ALA A 119 7.13 23.17 -10.17
CA ALA A 119 7.95 24.35 -9.88
C ALA A 119 9.43 24.15 -10.27
N LEU A 120 9.96 22.94 -10.09
CA LEU A 120 11.34 22.61 -10.48
C LEU A 120 11.46 22.45 -12.00
N ALA A 121 10.50 21.82 -12.66
CA ALA A 121 10.45 21.65 -14.11
C ALA A 121 10.35 23.00 -14.85
N ALA A 122 9.73 24.01 -14.23
CA ALA A 122 9.70 25.37 -14.76
C ALA A 122 11.07 26.07 -14.77
N LEU A 123 12.04 25.58 -13.99
CA LEU A 123 13.35 26.21 -13.80
C LEU A 123 14.51 25.38 -14.33
N PHE A 124 14.36 24.05 -14.33
CA PHE A 124 15.43 23.09 -14.56
C PHE A 124 14.92 21.87 -15.32
N ASP A 125 15.83 21.18 -16.02
CA ASP A 125 15.53 19.85 -16.56
C ASP A 125 15.27 18.87 -15.40
N LEU A 126 14.07 18.31 -15.35
CA LEU A 126 13.64 17.44 -14.26
C LEU A 126 14.53 16.20 -14.12
N ARG A 127 15.08 15.68 -15.21
CA ARG A 127 15.99 14.52 -15.22
C ARG A 127 17.28 14.85 -14.44
N LEU A 128 17.82 16.06 -14.62
CA LEU A 128 18.99 16.54 -13.87
C LEU A 128 18.65 16.84 -12.41
N VAL A 129 17.46 17.36 -12.14
CA VAL A 129 16.96 17.59 -10.77
C VAL A 129 16.88 16.26 -10.00
N LEU A 130 16.34 15.21 -10.60
CA LEU A 130 16.27 13.88 -9.99
C LEU A 130 17.67 13.29 -9.72
N ALA A 131 18.59 13.44 -10.67
CA ALA A 131 19.99 13.02 -10.49
C ALA A 131 20.69 13.80 -9.36
N ALA A 132 20.47 15.12 -9.27
CA ALA A 132 20.99 15.96 -8.19
C ALA A 132 20.39 15.56 -6.83
N ALA A 133 19.08 15.33 -6.77
CA ALA A 133 18.39 14.91 -5.55
C ALA A 133 18.91 13.57 -5.04
N TRP A 134 19.07 12.58 -5.93
CA TRP A 134 19.65 11.29 -5.56
C TRP A 134 21.10 11.41 -5.08
N SER A 135 21.92 12.22 -5.75
CA SER A 135 23.29 12.50 -5.34
C SER A 135 23.34 13.18 -3.96
N GLY A 136 22.42 14.10 -3.68
CA GLY A 136 22.24 14.70 -2.36
C GLY A 136 21.86 13.69 -1.28
N ILE A 137 20.98 12.72 -1.60
CA ILE A 137 20.65 11.62 -0.70
C ILE A 137 21.89 10.78 -0.37
N ILE A 138 22.75 10.49 -1.36
CA ILE A 138 24.02 9.77 -1.15
C ILE A 138 24.92 10.53 -0.18
N VAL A 139 25.14 11.83 -0.38
CA VAL A 139 25.95 12.66 0.53
C VAL A 139 25.41 12.60 1.96
N LEU A 140 24.10 12.81 2.13
CA LEU A 140 23.46 12.78 3.44
C LEU A 140 23.55 11.39 4.09
N LEU A 141 23.35 10.33 3.32
CA LEU A 141 23.46 8.96 3.80
C LEU A 141 24.87 8.67 4.35
N PHE A 142 25.91 9.02 3.59
CA PHE A 142 27.29 8.80 3.98
C PHE A 142 27.72 9.68 5.15
N ASP A 143 27.33 10.96 5.20
CA ASP A 143 27.54 11.82 6.39
C ASP A 143 26.95 11.17 7.64
N ARG A 144 25.68 10.75 7.58
CA ARG A 144 24.98 10.19 8.74
C ARG A 144 25.54 8.82 9.13
N ALA A 145 25.87 7.98 8.18
CA ALA A 145 26.52 6.69 8.42
C ALA A 145 27.91 6.87 9.05
N GLY A 146 28.72 7.80 8.53
CA GLY A 146 30.04 8.15 9.06
C GLY A 146 29.99 8.60 10.52
N ARG A 147 29.02 9.44 10.88
CA ARG A 147 28.81 9.86 12.29
C ARG A 147 28.34 8.73 13.20
N ILE A 148 27.61 7.74 12.68
CA ILE A 148 27.21 6.56 13.44
C ILE A 148 28.40 5.64 13.70
N LEU A 149 29.30 5.53 12.72
CA LEU A 149 30.48 4.65 12.73
C LEU A 149 31.72 5.32 13.33
N ASP A 150 31.61 6.56 13.81
CA ASP A 150 32.71 7.38 14.33
C ASP A 150 33.86 7.54 13.31
N ARG A 151 33.50 7.62 12.04
CA ARG A 151 34.38 7.77 10.87
C ARG A 151 33.85 8.84 9.94
N HIS A 152 33.50 10.00 10.51
CA HIS A 152 32.77 11.05 9.80
C HIS A 152 33.51 11.56 8.56
N GLU A 153 34.78 11.97 8.70
CA GLU A 153 35.57 12.54 7.62
C GLU A 153 35.74 11.60 6.41
N PRO A 154 36.23 10.35 6.55
CA PRO A 154 36.40 9.48 5.39
C PRO A 154 35.08 9.11 4.71
N PHE A 155 33.99 8.93 5.48
CA PHE A 155 32.68 8.68 4.89
C PHE A 155 32.12 9.91 4.17
N ALA A 156 32.28 11.11 4.73
CA ALA A 156 31.83 12.34 4.10
C ALA A 156 32.55 12.58 2.77
N ILE A 157 33.88 12.37 2.74
CA ILE A 157 34.69 12.47 1.51
C ILE A 157 34.22 11.43 0.49
N ALA A 158 34.09 10.16 0.89
CA ALA A 158 33.65 9.09 -0.01
C ALA A 158 32.24 9.35 -0.57
N GLY A 159 31.31 9.81 0.27
CA GLY A 159 29.96 10.15 -0.13
C GLY A 159 29.90 11.34 -1.09
N ALA A 160 30.68 12.39 -0.81
CA ALA A 160 30.79 13.55 -1.70
C ALA A 160 31.42 13.19 -3.06
N ALA A 161 32.49 12.39 -3.06
CA ALA A 161 33.14 11.92 -4.27
C ALA A 161 32.21 11.03 -5.12
N LEU A 162 31.53 10.07 -4.49
CA LEU A 162 30.56 9.20 -5.16
C LEU A 162 29.41 10.02 -5.74
N ALA A 163 28.80 10.90 -4.94
CA ALA A 163 27.70 11.76 -5.39
C ALA A 163 28.10 12.68 -6.55
N LEU A 164 29.30 13.26 -6.51
CA LEU A 164 29.81 14.08 -7.59
C LEU A 164 30.00 13.24 -8.86
N LEU A 165 30.62 12.06 -8.74
CA LEU A 165 30.83 11.16 -9.87
C LEU A 165 29.51 10.70 -10.49
N THR A 166 28.54 10.28 -9.67
CA THR A 166 27.23 9.84 -10.16
C THR A 166 26.44 10.98 -10.79
N PHE A 167 26.52 12.19 -10.22
CA PHE A 167 25.85 13.37 -10.78
C PHE A 167 26.46 13.77 -12.12
N LEU A 168 27.80 13.89 -12.20
CA LEU A 168 28.49 14.24 -13.44
C LEU A 168 28.24 13.21 -14.53
N ALA A 169 28.34 11.91 -14.20
CA ALA A 169 28.04 10.84 -15.16
C ALA A 169 26.58 10.91 -15.64
N SER A 170 25.62 11.16 -14.74
CA SER A 170 24.22 11.35 -15.13
C SER A 170 24.03 12.59 -16.00
N ALA A 171 24.69 13.70 -15.68
CA ALA A 171 24.59 14.95 -16.44
C ALA A 171 25.19 14.84 -17.85
N LEU A 172 26.21 14.00 -18.04
CA LEU A 172 26.82 13.75 -19.36
C LEU A 172 25.90 12.97 -20.32
N VAL A 173 25.00 12.14 -19.79
CA VAL A 173 24.12 11.26 -20.58
C VAL A 173 22.63 11.65 -20.47
N ALA A 174 22.30 12.70 -19.72
CA ALA A 174 20.92 13.10 -19.48
C ALA A 174 20.22 13.54 -20.78
N ALA A 175 19.14 12.85 -21.12
CA ALA A 175 18.16 13.34 -22.07
C ALA A 175 16.95 13.92 -21.31
N PRO A 176 16.32 15.00 -21.81
CA PRO A 176 15.16 15.60 -21.17
C PRO A 176 14.04 14.60 -20.94
N LEU A 177 13.42 14.64 -19.76
CA LEU A 177 12.26 13.82 -19.46
C LEU A 177 10.98 14.51 -19.99
N PRO A 178 10.09 13.82 -20.73
CA PRO A 178 8.83 14.41 -21.18
C PRO A 178 7.96 14.91 -20.02
N ASP A 179 7.43 16.13 -20.13
CA ASP A 179 6.59 16.80 -19.11
C ASP A 179 5.35 15.97 -18.70
N ARG A 180 4.88 15.10 -19.59
CA ARG A 180 3.79 14.17 -19.28
C ARG A 180 4.11 13.28 -18.08
N TRP A 181 5.36 13.09 -17.66
CA TRP A 181 5.70 12.16 -16.58
C TRP A 181 5.59 12.76 -15.18
N THR A 182 5.38 14.06 -15.02
CA THR A 182 5.43 14.73 -13.72
C THR A 182 4.41 14.19 -12.70
N ALA A 183 3.17 13.93 -13.13
CA ALA A 183 2.16 13.33 -12.25
C ALA A 183 2.50 11.87 -11.86
N PHE A 184 3.11 11.10 -12.76
CA PHE A 184 3.61 9.76 -12.45
C PHE A 184 4.74 9.80 -11.42
N LEU A 185 5.71 10.69 -11.62
CA LEU A 185 6.82 10.89 -10.68
C LEU A 185 6.30 11.28 -9.29
N ALA A 186 5.32 12.18 -9.20
CA ALA A 186 4.71 12.56 -7.92
C ALA A 186 4.11 11.35 -7.19
N LEU A 187 3.35 10.49 -7.90
CA LEU A 187 2.77 9.28 -7.32
C LEU A 187 3.83 8.28 -6.87
N GLN A 188 4.91 8.13 -7.64
CA GLN A 188 6.04 7.24 -7.35
C GLN A 188 6.85 7.72 -6.15
N ILE A 189 7.17 9.01 -6.07
CA ILE A 189 7.86 9.61 -4.91
C ILE A 189 7.06 9.37 -3.64
N THR A 190 5.74 9.59 -3.66
CA THR A 190 4.87 9.30 -2.52
C THR A 190 4.93 7.82 -2.12
N GLY A 191 4.95 6.91 -3.10
CA GLY A 191 5.12 5.47 -2.86
C GLY A 191 6.47 5.11 -2.23
N MET A 192 7.56 5.67 -2.75
CA MET A 192 8.93 5.46 -2.22
C MET A 192 9.07 5.98 -0.80
N LEU A 193 8.52 7.16 -0.50
CA LEU A 193 8.46 7.71 0.85
C LEU A 193 7.65 6.81 1.79
N ALA A 194 6.53 6.25 1.33
CA ALA A 194 5.71 5.35 2.12
C ALA A 194 6.48 4.07 2.50
N VAL A 195 7.19 3.46 1.56
CA VAL A 195 8.03 2.27 1.81
C VAL A 195 9.20 2.59 2.74
N ALA A 196 9.86 3.73 2.56
CA ALA A 196 10.93 4.17 3.47
C ALA A 196 10.42 4.32 4.91
N PHE A 197 9.25 4.92 5.10
CA PHE A 197 8.63 5.02 6.43
C PHE A 197 8.15 3.67 6.95
N ALA A 198 7.70 2.74 6.11
CA ALA A 198 7.30 1.41 6.56
C ALA A 198 8.48 0.66 7.20
N GLY A 199 9.66 0.72 6.56
CA GLY A 199 10.91 0.21 7.12
C GLY A 199 11.29 0.89 8.43
N VAL A 200 11.18 2.22 8.52
CA VAL A 200 11.47 2.98 9.74
C VAL A 200 10.53 2.64 10.90
N VAL A 201 9.22 2.52 10.65
CA VAL A 201 8.26 2.17 11.70
C VAL A 201 8.54 0.77 12.23
N LEU A 202 8.78 -0.20 11.35
CA LEU A 202 9.14 -1.56 11.74
C LEU A 202 10.46 -1.59 12.52
N TYR A 203 11.47 -0.85 12.04
CA TYR A 203 12.74 -0.64 12.75
C TYR A 203 12.49 -0.15 14.18
N ARG A 204 11.66 0.88 14.36
CA ARG A 204 11.42 1.49 15.68
C ARG A 204 10.75 0.52 16.63
N VAL A 205 9.73 -0.22 16.18
CA VAL A 205 9.03 -1.22 16.99
C VAL A 205 10.00 -2.31 17.46
N LEU A 206 10.77 -2.87 16.52
CA LEU A 206 11.69 -3.97 16.81
C LEU A 206 12.93 -3.51 17.59
N ALA A 207 13.42 -2.29 17.34
CA ALA A 207 14.52 -1.71 18.10
C ALA A 207 14.14 -1.47 19.57
N HIS A 208 12.91 -1.01 19.82
CA HIS A 208 12.40 -0.86 21.18
C HIS A 208 12.14 -2.22 21.86
N ALA A 209 11.61 -3.20 21.11
CA ALA A 209 11.25 -4.50 21.66
C ALA A 209 12.45 -5.44 21.89
N HIS A 210 13.45 -5.43 21.00
CA HIS A 210 14.51 -6.46 20.92
C HIS A 210 15.91 -5.90 20.69
N GLY A 211 16.05 -4.59 20.76
CA GLY A 211 17.33 -3.91 20.56
C GLY A 211 17.60 -3.51 19.11
N ARG A 212 18.49 -2.53 18.97
CA ARG A 212 18.73 -1.79 17.74
C ARG A 212 19.17 -2.66 16.56
N ARG A 213 19.97 -3.71 16.78
CA ARG A 213 20.46 -4.61 15.72
C ARG A 213 19.32 -5.34 15.02
N VAL A 214 18.44 -5.97 15.80
CA VAL A 214 17.24 -6.66 15.29
C VAL A 214 16.35 -5.67 14.55
N GLY A 215 16.11 -4.49 15.14
CA GLY A 215 15.36 -3.44 14.47
C GLY A 215 15.95 -3.04 13.13
N LEU A 216 17.26 -2.81 13.05
CA LEU A 216 17.93 -2.37 11.81
C LEU A 216 17.86 -3.45 10.73
N VAL A 217 18.17 -4.70 11.07
CA VAL A 217 18.17 -5.81 10.11
C VAL A 217 16.78 -6.00 9.52
N PHE A 218 15.73 -6.05 10.35
CA PHE A 218 14.37 -6.29 9.85
C PHE A 218 13.70 -5.05 9.26
N GLY A 219 14.04 -3.85 9.73
CA GLY A 219 13.63 -2.60 9.08
C GLY A 219 14.24 -2.47 7.68
N ALA A 220 15.52 -2.82 7.53
CA ALA A 220 16.17 -2.90 6.22
C ALA A 220 15.56 -4.01 5.36
N ALA A 221 15.39 -5.23 5.90
CA ALA A 221 14.84 -6.36 5.15
C ALA A 221 13.42 -6.08 4.62
N ALA A 222 12.58 -5.37 5.37
CA ALA A 222 11.25 -4.97 4.89
C ALA A 222 11.30 -4.10 3.64
N VAL A 223 12.41 -3.41 3.40
CA VAL A 223 12.62 -2.60 2.21
C VAL A 223 13.43 -3.39 1.18
N VAL A 224 14.67 -3.76 1.48
CA VAL A 224 15.59 -4.27 0.46
C VAL A 224 15.45 -5.76 0.18
N ALA A 225 14.71 -6.51 1.00
CA ALA A 225 14.53 -7.95 0.90
C ALA A 225 13.06 -8.35 1.03
N SER A 226 12.17 -7.54 0.46
CA SER A 226 10.74 -7.82 0.44
C SER A 226 10.06 -7.24 -0.80
N PRO A 227 8.97 -7.87 -1.29
CA PRO A 227 8.19 -7.38 -2.43
C PRO A 227 7.56 -6.01 -2.21
N VAL A 228 7.56 -5.44 -0.99
CA VAL A 228 7.01 -4.11 -0.73
C VAL A 228 7.69 -3.04 -1.60
N SER A 229 9.01 -3.16 -1.79
CA SER A 229 9.79 -2.19 -2.55
C SER A 229 9.64 -2.31 -4.07
N PHE A 230 9.16 -3.45 -4.57
CA PHE A 230 8.74 -3.59 -5.97
C PHE A 230 7.58 -2.63 -6.28
N TRP A 231 6.69 -2.40 -5.32
CA TRP A 231 5.54 -1.51 -5.46
C TRP A 231 5.84 -0.05 -5.13
N ALA A 232 7.05 0.28 -4.67
CA ALA A 232 7.42 1.64 -4.29
C ALA A 232 7.35 2.61 -5.47
N SER A 233 7.85 2.18 -6.64
CA SER A 233 7.90 2.97 -7.87
C SER A 233 6.75 2.66 -8.83
N ILE A 234 5.70 1.95 -8.38
CA ILE A 234 4.53 1.66 -9.21
C ILE A 234 3.33 2.37 -8.56
N PRO A 235 2.69 3.34 -9.25
CA PRO A 235 1.56 4.11 -8.72
C PRO A 235 0.34 3.26 -8.33
N LYS A 236 0.41 2.64 -7.16
CA LYS A 236 -0.56 1.71 -6.61
C LYS A 236 -0.63 1.91 -5.11
N ARG A 237 -1.80 1.55 -4.57
CA ARG A 237 -2.04 1.61 -3.13
C ARG A 237 -1.11 0.74 -2.28
N HIS A 238 -0.49 -0.31 -2.85
CA HIS A 238 0.17 -1.37 -2.07
C HIS A 238 1.30 -0.85 -1.16
N ALA A 239 2.09 0.11 -1.62
CA ALA A 239 3.12 0.76 -0.81
C ALA A 239 2.52 1.50 0.41
N LEU A 240 1.44 2.26 0.17
CA LEU A 240 0.73 3.01 1.21
C LEU A 240 -0.02 2.08 2.18
N SER A 241 -0.67 1.02 1.68
CA SER A 241 -1.28 -0.02 2.53
C SER A 241 -0.23 -0.71 3.40
N GLY A 242 0.95 -1.00 2.86
CA GLY A 242 2.08 -1.54 3.62
C GLY A 242 2.52 -0.63 4.76
N LEU A 243 2.65 0.68 4.50
CA LEU A 243 2.90 1.68 5.56
C LEU A 243 1.77 1.73 6.58
N ALA A 244 0.51 1.77 6.14
CA ALA A 244 -0.65 1.88 7.01
C ALA A 244 -0.70 0.70 8.01
N VAL A 245 -0.51 -0.53 7.53
CA VAL A 245 -0.46 -1.74 8.38
C VAL A 245 0.59 -1.62 9.49
N VAL A 246 1.83 -1.28 9.14
CA VAL A 246 2.89 -1.19 10.15
C VAL A 246 2.75 0.04 11.03
N ALA A 247 2.16 1.13 10.54
CA ALA A 247 1.86 2.32 11.32
C ALA A 247 0.78 2.03 12.38
N VAL A 248 -0.27 1.26 12.04
CA VAL A 248 -1.24 0.75 13.02
C VAL A 248 -0.55 -0.13 14.06
N LEU A 249 0.26 -1.09 13.61
CA LEU A 249 1.03 -1.98 14.50
C LEU A 249 1.93 -1.19 15.47
N GLY A 250 2.68 -0.21 14.94
CA GLY A 250 3.61 0.60 15.70
C GLY A 250 2.91 1.54 16.68
N ALA A 251 1.87 2.24 16.24
CA ALA A 251 1.06 3.10 17.10
C ALA A 251 0.41 2.29 18.24
N PHE A 252 -0.13 1.11 17.93
CA PHE A 252 -0.65 0.18 18.92
C PHE A 252 0.43 -0.25 19.92
N TYR A 253 1.56 -0.76 19.45
CA TYR A 253 2.68 -1.20 20.30
C TYR A 253 3.16 -0.08 21.24
N PHE A 254 3.45 1.10 20.69
CA PHE A 254 3.93 2.21 21.50
C PHE A 254 2.84 2.75 22.45
N SER A 255 1.55 2.62 22.12
CA SER A 255 0.48 2.96 23.07
C SER A 255 0.53 2.08 24.33
N ARG A 256 0.90 0.81 24.17
CA ARG A 256 1.03 -0.17 25.27
C ARG A 256 2.34 -0.03 26.02
N ALA A 257 3.40 0.37 25.33
CA ALA A 257 4.72 0.58 25.93
C ALA A 257 4.91 1.97 26.57
N ALA A 258 4.09 2.97 26.25
CA ALA A 258 4.29 4.36 26.67
C ALA A 258 4.38 4.55 28.20
N ASP A 259 5.24 5.43 28.70
CA ASP A 259 5.38 5.60 30.16
C ASP A 259 4.23 6.39 30.80
N THR A 260 3.57 7.26 30.02
CA THR A 260 2.53 8.17 30.53
C THR A 260 1.17 7.89 29.88
N ARG A 261 0.08 8.12 30.63
CA ARG A 261 -1.30 7.96 30.11
C ARG A 261 -1.60 8.87 28.93
N ARG A 262 -1.11 10.11 28.94
CA ARG A 262 -1.31 11.09 27.84
C ARG A 262 -0.64 10.60 26.55
N ARG A 263 0.59 10.10 26.63
CA ARG A 263 1.30 9.54 25.48
C ARG A 263 0.63 8.27 24.98
N ALA A 264 0.21 7.38 25.89
CA ALA A 264 -0.55 6.18 25.54
C ALA A 264 -1.85 6.52 24.79
N LEU A 265 -2.61 7.51 25.26
CA LEU A 265 -3.84 7.97 24.61
C LEU A 265 -3.57 8.56 23.22
N GLY A 266 -2.55 9.41 23.07
CA GLY A 266 -2.21 10.00 21.78
C GLY A 266 -1.79 8.95 20.74
N LEU A 267 -1.01 7.95 21.14
CA LEU A 267 -0.60 6.84 20.27
C LEU A 267 -1.75 5.88 19.97
N ARG A 268 -2.65 5.65 20.93
CA ARG A 268 -3.89 4.93 20.69
C ARG A 268 -4.74 5.64 19.64
N ALA A 269 -4.97 6.95 19.79
CA ALA A 269 -5.69 7.75 18.81
C ALA A 269 -4.99 7.78 17.44
N LEU A 270 -3.66 7.77 17.41
CA LEU A 270 -2.89 7.67 16.16
C LEU A 270 -3.18 6.37 15.40
N ALA A 271 -3.30 5.22 16.08
CA ALA A 271 -3.64 3.96 15.41
C ALA A 271 -4.99 4.06 14.66
N TYR A 272 -6.01 4.65 15.31
CA TYR A 272 -7.31 4.91 14.70
C TYR A 272 -7.25 5.97 13.59
N THR A 273 -6.43 7.01 13.75
CA THR A 273 -6.19 8.03 12.70
C THR A 273 -5.66 7.37 11.44
N VAL A 274 -4.67 6.47 11.57
CA VAL A 274 -4.10 5.74 10.43
C VAL A 274 -5.15 4.87 9.76
N VAL A 275 -6.00 4.17 10.53
CA VAL A 275 -7.10 3.36 9.97
C VAL A 275 -8.11 4.23 9.21
N ALA A 276 -8.48 5.40 9.74
CA ALA A 276 -9.40 6.32 9.07
C ALA A 276 -8.82 6.86 7.74
N LEU A 277 -7.56 7.27 7.74
CA LEU A 277 -6.87 7.70 6.51
C LEU A 277 -6.67 6.54 5.53
N TRP A 278 -6.46 5.32 6.03
CA TRP A 278 -6.41 4.13 5.21
C TRP A 278 -7.77 3.80 4.60
N ALA A 279 -8.89 4.11 5.26
CA ALA A 279 -10.22 3.97 4.65
C ALA A 279 -10.39 4.88 3.43
N TRP A 280 -9.81 6.09 3.47
CA TRP A 280 -9.76 6.99 2.32
C TRP A 280 -8.94 6.45 1.14
N LEU A 281 -7.90 5.66 1.43
CA LEU A 281 -7.12 4.96 0.41
C LEU A 281 -7.86 3.70 -0.11
N HIS A 282 -8.37 2.90 0.82
CA HIS A 282 -8.96 1.59 0.57
C HIS A 282 -9.86 1.13 1.73
N ALA A 283 -11.15 1.49 1.66
CA ALA A 283 -12.16 1.22 2.69
C ALA A 283 -12.21 -0.23 3.19
N LEU A 284 -12.17 -1.23 2.29
CA LEU A 284 -12.33 -2.63 2.68
C LEU A 284 -11.17 -3.16 3.56
N GLU A 285 -9.93 -3.01 3.09
CA GLU A 285 -8.70 -3.28 3.88
C GLU A 285 -8.73 -2.59 5.26
N ALA A 286 -9.09 -1.31 5.29
CA ALA A 286 -9.16 -0.53 6.52
C ALA A 286 -10.27 -1.02 7.47
N LEU A 287 -11.44 -1.37 6.94
CA LEU A 287 -12.57 -1.90 7.72
C LEU A 287 -12.20 -3.24 8.38
N VAL A 288 -11.57 -4.14 7.64
CA VAL A 288 -11.13 -5.45 8.17
C VAL A 288 -10.11 -5.25 9.29
N VAL A 289 -9.14 -4.35 9.11
CA VAL A 289 -8.18 -4.03 10.18
C VAL A 289 -8.85 -3.32 11.36
N PHE A 290 -9.80 -2.42 11.13
CA PHE A 290 -10.59 -1.76 12.17
C PHE A 290 -11.36 -2.78 13.04
N ALA A 291 -12.02 -3.74 12.39
CA ALA A 291 -12.79 -4.80 13.04
C ALA A 291 -11.92 -5.68 13.95
N VAL A 292 -10.65 -5.89 13.60
CA VAL A 292 -9.67 -6.58 14.44
C VAL A 292 -9.07 -5.67 15.52
N LEU A 293 -8.82 -4.40 15.19
CA LEU A 293 -8.20 -3.43 16.07
C LEU A 293 -9.09 -3.12 17.28
N ILE A 294 -10.39 -2.87 17.10
CA ILE A 294 -11.31 -2.54 18.20
C ILE A 294 -11.28 -3.57 19.35
N PRO A 295 -11.60 -4.86 19.12
CA PRO A 295 -11.66 -5.83 20.22
C PRO A 295 -10.28 -6.00 20.86
N THR A 296 -9.22 -6.03 20.06
CA THR A 296 -7.84 -6.15 20.56
C THR A 296 -7.44 -4.93 21.39
N ASP A 297 -7.81 -3.73 20.95
CA ASP A 297 -7.53 -2.48 21.66
C ASP A 297 -8.30 -2.39 22.97
N LEU A 298 -9.61 -2.63 22.95
CA LEU A 298 -10.44 -2.61 24.16
C LEU A 298 -9.97 -3.65 25.19
N ALA A 299 -9.60 -4.86 24.75
CA ALA A 299 -9.13 -5.92 25.64
C ALA A 299 -7.76 -5.64 26.27
N THR A 300 -6.92 -4.83 25.64
CA THR A 300 -5.51 -4.66 26.04
C THR A 300 -5.16 -3.25 26.49
N ALA A 301 -6.07 -2.29 26.34
CA ALA A 301 -5.83 -0.90 26.70
C ALA A 301 -5.63 -0.72 28.20
N ARG A 302 -4.71 0.17 28.56
CA ARG A 302 -4.45 0.53 29.95
C ARG A 302 -5.65 1.17 30.66
N SER A 303 -6.55 1.79 29.89
CA SER A 303 -7.76 2.43 30.40
C SER A 303 -8.77 2.59 29.27
N ASN A 304 -10.01 2.18 29.52
CA ASN A 304 -11.17 2.41 28.66
C ASN A 304 -12.15 3.40 29.30
N HIS A 305 -11.63 4.39 30.04
CA HIS A 305 -12.47 5.42 30.61
C HIS A 305 -13.26 6.15 29.51
N PRO A 306 -14.57 6.45 29.69
CA PRO A 306 -15.42 7.03 28.64
C PRO A 306 -14.83 8.28 27.98
N LYS A 307 -14.24 9.19 28.77
CA LYS A 307 -13.53 10.38 28.26
C LYS A 307 -12.39 10.05 27.28
N HIS A 308 -11.63 8.98 27.51
CA HIS A 308 -10.54 8.57 26.62
C HIS A 308 -11.11 7.98 25.33
N LEU A 309 -12.16 7.17 25.43
CA LEU A 309 -12.85 6.64 24.25
C LEU A 309 -13.45 7.76 23.41
N ALA A 310 -14.08 8.76 24.03
CA ALA A 310 -14.60 9.94 23.34
C ALA A 310 -13.51 10.70 22.57
N VAL A 311 -12.31 10.86 23.15
CA VAL A 311 -11.17 11.49 22.45
C VAL A 311 -10.72 10.65 21.25
N VAL A 312 -10.58 9.33 21.42
CA VAL A 312 -10.17 8.44 20.33
C VAL A 312 -11.21 8.45 19.20
N THR A 313 -12.50 8.37 19.53
CA THR A 313 -13.61 8.44 18.58
C THR A 313 -13.63 9.78 17.85
N LEU A 314 -13.49 10.90 18.57
CA LEU A 314 -13.48 12.22 17.94
C LEU A 314 -12.32 12.36 16.95
N VAL A 315 -11.12 11.95 17.34
CA VAL A 315 -9.94 11.99 16.46
C VAL A 315 -10.13 11.07 15.25
N PHE A 316 -10.70 9.88 15.43
CA PHE A 316 -11.03 8.97 14.33
C PHE A 316 -12.02 9.59 13.34
N LEU A 317 -13.11 10.20 13.82
CA LEU A 317 -14.13 10.83 12.98
C LEU A 317 -13.57 12.02 12.19
N VAL A 318 -12.73 12.86 12.83
CA VAL A 318 -12.04 13.96 12.15
C VAL A 318 -11.11 13.43 11.06
N ALA A 319 -10.36 12.36 11.34
CA ALA A 319 -9.46 11.75 10.36
C ALA A 319 -10.19 11.02 9.22
N LEU A 320 -11.46 10.64 9.43
CA LEU A 320 -12.31 10.01 8.41
C LEU A 320 -12.97 11.04 7.49
N ALA A 321 -12.99 12.32 7.87
CA ALA A 321 -13.65 13.38 7.11
C ALA A 321 -13.25 13.44 5.61
N PRO A 322 -11.97 13.28 5.21
CA PRO A 322 -11.60 13.27 3.79
C PRO A 322 -12.27 12.14 3.00
N PHE A 323 -12.41 10.95 3.59
CA PHE A 323 -13.12 9.82 2.99
C PHE A 323 -14.60 10.14 2.79
N LEU A 324 -15.27 10.61 3.84
CA LEU A 324 -16.70 10.93 3.80
C LEU A 324 -16.99 12.04 2.80
N ALA A 325 -16.17 13.11 2.82
CA ALA A 325 -16.31 14.24 1.92
C ALA A 325 -16.13 13.81 0.46
N THR A 326 -15.08 13.03 0.15
CA THR A 326 -14.81 12.58 -1.22
C THR A 326 -15.95 11.72 -1.76
N ASN A 327 -16.47 10.77 -0.96
CA ASN A 327 -17.54 9.90 -1.42
C ASN A 327 -18.84 10.69 -1.62
N ALA A 328 -19.24 11.51 -0.64
CA ALA A 328 -20.44 12.34 -0.75
C ALA A 328 -20.41 13.27 -1.97
N THR A 329 -19.24 13.79 -2.34
CA THR A 329 -19.09 14.61 -3.55
C THR A 329 -19.15 13.83 -4.85
N ILE A 330 -18.85 12.52 -4.85
CA ILE A 330 -18.79 11.70 -6.07
C ILE A 330 -20.14 11.04 -6.39
N ASN A 331 -20.83 10.51 -5.39
CA ASN A 331 -22.06 9.72 -5.58
C ASN A 331 -23.18 10.06 -4.58
N GLY A 332 -23.05 11.15 -3.82
CA GLY A 332 -24.04 11.56 -2.82
C GLY A 332 -24.06 10.75 -1.52
N ASP A 333 -23.40 9.57 -1.47
CA ASP A 333 -23.34 8.72 -0.27
C ASP A 333 -21.94 8.75 0.38
N PRO A 334 -21.80 9.34 1.59
CA PRO A 334 -20.51 9.42 2.28
C PRO A 334 -19.88 8.06 2.64
N PHE A 335 -20.64 6.97 2.69
CA PHE A 335 -20.16 5.64 3.09
C PHE A 335 -19.95 4.69 1.92
N GLN A 336 -20.40 5.04 0.71
CA GLN A 336 -20.21 4.24 -0.49
C GLN A 336 -18.95 4.71 -1.24
N PRO A 337 -17.80 4.02 -1.16
CA PRO A 337 -16.62 4.41 -1.91
C PRO A 337 -16.82 4.25 -3.42
N PRO A 338 -16.07 4.98 -4.27
CA PRO A 338 -16.17 4.86 -5.74
C PRO A 338 -16.02 3.42 -6.24
N ARG A 339 -15.27 2.57 -5.52
CA ARG A 339 -15.04 1.17 -5.88
C ARG A 339 -16.25 0.23 -5.75
N SER A 340 -17.33 0.70 -5.15
CA SER A 340 -18.61 -0.02 -5.10
C SER A 340 -19.64 0.48 -6.10
N LEU A 341 -19.25 1.40 -6.98
CA LEU A 341 -20.05 1.86 -8.12
C LEU A 341 -19.87 0.90 -9.30
N ASP A 342 -20.57 1.16 -10.39
CA ASP A 342 -20.40 0.38 -11.62
C ASP A 342 -19.05 0.70 -12.26
N SER A 343 -18.31 -0.34 -12.61
CA SER A 343 -17.05 -0.22 -13.32
C SER A 343 -17.31 0.32 -14.72
N PHE A 344 -16.52 1.29 -15.16
CA PHE A 344 -16.65 1.83 -16.51
C PHE A 344 -16.17 0.81 -17.58
N SER A 345 -17.10 0.27 -18.37
CA SER A 345 -16.86 -0.46 -19.62
C SER A 345 -17.21 0.46 -20.80
N GLY A 346 -16.19 0.94 -21.51
CA GLY A 346 -16.33 2.06 -22.44
C GLY A 346 -17.27 1.79 -23.62
N GLN A 347 -18.42 2.46 -23.62
CA GLN A 347 -19.17 2.86 -24.83
C GLN A 347 -19.59 4.34 -24.81
N VAL A 348 -19.21 5.10 -23.79
CA VAL A 348 -19.53 6.53 -23.65
C VAL A 348 -18.23 7.31 -23.73
N ASP A 349 -18.17 8.31 -24.62
CA ASP A 349 -17.05 9.25 -24.70
C ASP A 349 -16.99 10.06 -23.39
N PRO A 350 -15.93 9.91 -22.55
CA PRO A 350 -15.80 10.63 -21.28
C PRO A 350 -15.77 12.15 -21.43
N LEU A 351 -15.60 12.66 -22.66
CA LEU A 351 -15.50 14.07 -22.99
C LEU A 351 -16.81 14.67 -23.55
N ALA A 352 -17.87 13.86 -23.75
CA ALA A 352 -19.11 14.32 -24.37
C ALA A 352 -20.00 15.22 -23.47
N THR A 353 -19.66 15.38 -22.19
CA THR A 353 -20.38 16.24 -21.24
C THR A 353 -19.69 17.60 -21.08
N GLY A 354 -19.61 18.35 -22.18
CA GLY A 354 -19.14 19.74 -22.17
C GLY A 354 -19.77 20.56 -23.29
N GLY A 355 -20.80 21.34 -22.96
CA GLY A 355 -21.33 22.39 -23.83
C GLY A 355 -22.74 22.14 -24.35
N GLN A 356 -23.73 22.56 -23.57
CA GLN A 356 -25.10 22.74 -24.03
C GLN A 356 -25.21 24.18 -24.55
N ASP A 357 -25.06 24.37 -25.86
CA ASP A 357 -25.49 25.58 -26.58
C ASP A 357 -25.92 25.20 -28.00
N GLY A 358 -27.07 25.77 -28.42
CA GLY A 358 -27.94 25.23 -29.45
C GLY A 358 -27.45 25.30 -30.90
N GLY A 359 -27.94 24.34 -31.69
CA GLY A 359 -27.83 24.32 -33.14
C GLY A 359 -28.66 23.19 -33.74
N ASP A 360 -29.90 23.50 -34.12
CA ASP A 360 -30.74 22.67 -34.97
C ASP A 360 -30.02 22.28 -36.27
N SER A 361 -30.03 21.00 -36.65
CA SER A 361 -30.04 20.53 -38.05
C SER A 361 -30.34 19.03 -38.17
N ARG A 362 -31.58 18.79 -38.60
CA ARG A 362 -32.18 17.64 -39.31
C ARG A 362 -31.28 16.52 -39.90
N SER A 363 -31.73 15.29 -39.61
CA SER A 363 -32.04 14.19 -40.55
C SER A 363 -30.96 13.63 -41.49
N GLY A 364 -30.61 12.37 -41.23
CA GLY A 364 -30.09 11.43 -42.24
C GLY A 364 -30.09 10.01 -41.68
N GLY A 365 -31.16 9.24 -41.94
CA GLY A 365 -31.31 7.86 -41.49
C GLY A 365 -30.43 6.87 -42.25
N GLY A 366 -30.06 5.78 -41.58
CA GLY A 366 -29.37 4.64 -42.15
C GLY A 366 -29.14 3.59 -41.07
N GLY A 367 -30.08 2.65 -40.96
CA GLY A 367 -30.09 1.63 -39.92
C GLY A 367 -29.01 0.57 -40.10
N SER A 368 -28.47 0.14 -38.96
CA SER A 368 -27.97 -1.21 -38.77
C SER A 368 -27.96 -1.50 -37.27
N THR A 369 -28.97 -2.22 -36.81
CA THR A 369 -29.04 -2.83 -35.49
C THR A 369 -28.02 -3.97 -35.44
N PRO A 370 -26.99 -3.94 -34.58
CA PRO A 370 -26.20 -5.13 -34.29
C PRO A 370 -26.93 -5.92 -33.21
N THR A 371 -27.46 -7.07 -33.58
CA THR A 371 -27.89 -8.15 -32.70
C THR A 371 -26.79 -8.48 -31.69
N PRO A 372 -27.04 -8.52 -30.37
CA PRO A 372 -26.03 -8.92 -29.40
C PRO A 372 -25.76 -10.42 -29.54
N THR A 373 -24.52 -10.75 -29.92
CA THR A 373 -23.99 -12.11 -29.80
C THR A 373 -23.75 -12.40 -28.30
N PRO A 374 -24.32 -13.46 -27.71
CA PRO A 374 -23.97 -13.85 -26.35
C PRO A 374 -22.56 -14.43 -26.35
N THR A 375 -21.64 -13.83 -25.59
CA THR A 375 -20.38 -14.47 -25.22
C THR A 375 -20.57 -15.08 -23.83
N GLU A 376 -20.94 -16.36 -23.79
CA GLU A 376 -20.70 -17.29 -22.68
C GLU A 376 -19.16 -17.42 -22.47
N SER A 377 -18.59 -17.70 -21.30
CA SER A 377 -19.12 -18.41 -20.14
C SER A 377 -18.24 -18.13 -18.90
N GLN A 378 -18.88 -17.84 -17.77
CA GLN A 378 -18.41 -18.25 -16.43
C GLN A 378 -18.99 -19.65 -16.16
N PRO A 379 -18.29 -20.56 -15.45
CA PRO A 379 -18.87 -21.85 -15.08
C PRO A 379 -19.83 -21.66 -13.91
N THR A 380 -21.12 -21.95 -14.14
CA THR A 380 -22.10 -22.18 -13.07
C THR A 380 -22.20 -23.68 -12.82
N THR A 381 -22.10 -24.05 -11.54
CA THR A 381 -22.20 -25.41 -11.04
C THR A 381 -23.59 -25.99 -11.30
N ASP A 382 -23.61 -27.11 -12.02
CA ASP A 382 -24.80 -27.92 -12.28
C ASP A 382 -25.33 -28.51 -10.96
N THR A 383 -26.62 -28.34 -10.67
CA THR A 383 -27.34 -29.26 -9.81
C THR A 383 -28.73 -29.48 -10.40
N SER A 384 -28.86 -30.55 -11.16
CA SER A 384 -30.10 -31.03 -11.75
C SER A 384 -30.98 -31.68 -10.68
N ARG A 385 -32.22 -31.19 -10.54
CA ARG A 385 -33.36 -31.98 -10.07
C ARG A 385 -34.64 -31.52 -10.77
N THR A 386 -35.15 -32.42 -11.59
CA THR A 386 -36.45 -32.42 -12.26
C THR A 386 -37.61 -32.48 -11.26
N THR A 387 -38.68 -31.69 -11.46
CA THR A 387 -40.04 -32.17 -11.80
C THR A 387 -41.09 -31.04 -11.93
N GLU A 388 -41.80 -31.08 -13.07
CA GLU A 388 -43.23 -30.82 -13.32
C GLU A 388 -43.90 -29.46 -13.01
N GLY A 389 -44.39 -28.81 -14.08
CA GLY A 389 -45.84 -28.76 -14.33
C GLY A 389 -46.58 -27.40 -14.22
N THR A 390 -47.16 -27.00 -15.37
CA THR A 390 -48.37 -26.15 -15.57
C THR A 390 -48.29 -24.60 -15.46
N GLY A 391 -48.55 -23.92 -16.59
CA GLY A 391 -49.15 -22.56 -16.64
C GLY A 391 -50.63 -22.65 -17.04
N PRO A 392 -51.30 -21.61 -17.62
CA PRO A 392 -51.20 -20.13 -17.54
C PRO A 392 -52.60 -19.54 -17.14
N PRO A 393 -53.12 -18.31 -17.47
CA PRO A 393 -52.59 -17.18 -18.27
C PRO A 393 -52.88 -15.74 -17.78
N ALA A 394 -52.44 -14.82 -18.64
CA ALA A 394 -52.49 -13.35 -18.65
C ALA A 394 -53.87 -12.68 -18.49
N THR A 395 -53.83 -11.41 -18.05
CA THR A 395 -54.86 -10.40 -18.37
C THR A 395 -54.20 -9.04 -18.65
N THR A 396 -54.42 -8.59 -19.88
CA THR A 396 -54.37 -7.22 -20.40
C THR A 396 -55.46 -6.33 -19.80
N ASN A 397 -55.20 -5.03 -19.66
CA ASN A 397 -56.12 -3.96 -20.07
C ASN A 397 -55.41 -2.59 -20.02
N GLY A 398 -55.66 -1.78 -21.05
CA GLY A 398 -55.13 -0.43 -21.20
C GLY A 398 -56.20 0.65 -21.31
N THR A 399 -55.77 1.81 -21.82
CA THR A 399 -56.54 3.00 -22.26
C THR A 399 -57.15 3.83 -21.12
N THR A 400 -57.14 5.18 -21.10
CA THR A 400 -57.30 6.14 -22.21
C THR A 400 -56.88 7.57 -21.79
N THR A 401 -56.62 8.35 -22.85
CA THR A 401 -56.35 9.79 -23.05
C THR A 401 -57.29 10.83 -22.45
N GLY A 402 -56.79 12.07 -22.28
CA GLY A 402 -57.62 13.28 -22.18
C GLY A 402 -56.82 14.60 -22.08
N SER A 403 -56.67 15.29 -23.21
CA SER A 403 -56.11 16.64 -23.36
C SER A 403 -57.16 17.75 -23.18
N GLY A 404 -56.75 18.95 -22.77
CA GLY A 404 -57.29 20.19 -23.35
C GLY A 404 -57.78 21.31 -22.41
N THR A 405 -57.07 22.45 -22.48
CA THR A 405 -57.55 23.85 -22.58
C THR A 405 -58.23 24.57 -21.39
N GLY A 406 -57.55 25.63 -20.91
CA GLY A 406 -57.98 27.03 -21.05
C GLY A 406 -58.90 27.65 -19.98
N GLY A 407 -58.43 28.69 -19.28
CA GLY A 407 -59.31 29.60 -18.53
C GLY A 407 -58.59 30.55 -17.57
N THR A 408 -58.55 31.83 -17.92
CA THR A 408 -58.07 32.96 -17.12
C THR A 408 -59.16 33.42 -16.14
N THR A 409 -58.87 33.62 -14.85
CA THR A 409 -59.62 34.53 -13.95
C THR A 409 -58.79 34.97 -12.74
N ALA A 410 -59.02 36.22 -12.33
CA ALA A 410 -58.33 37.03 -11.32
C ALA A 410 -58.75 36.68 -9.85
N PRO A 411 -58.13 37.28 -8.81
CA PRO A 411 -57.88 36.63 -7.52
C PRO A 411 -58.99 36.78 -6.46
N GLU A 412 -59.16 35.75 -5.63
CA GLU A 412 -59.87 35.78 -4.34
C GLU A 412 -58.87 35.96 -3.16
N PRO A 413 -59.28 36.58 -2.03
CA PRO A 413 -58.38 37.00 -0.95
C PRO A 413 -57.98 35.84 -0.01
N PRO A 414 -56.84 35.97 0.71
CA PRO A 414 -56.24 34.85 1.44
C PRO A 414 -56.94 34.56 2.77
N VAL A 415 -57.13 33.26 3.00
CA VAL A 415 -57.46 32.65 4.30
C VAL A 415 -56.25 32.79 5.25
N PRO A 416 -56.44 33.02 6.57
CA PRO A 416 -55.33 33.25 7.49
C PRO A 416 -54.52 31.98 7.72
N THR A 417 -53.20 32.10 7.56
CA THR A 417 -52.19 31.09 7.89
C THR A 417 -52.10 30.85 9.40
N SER A 418 -52.16 29.58 9.78
CA SER A 418 -51.78 29.07 11.11
C SER A 418 -50.32 29.44 11.47
N PRO A 419 -49.98 29.59 12.77
CA PRO A 419 -48.72 30.14 13.21
C PRO A 419 -47.53 29.22 12.90
N SER A 420 -46.48 29.85 12.37
CA SER A 420 -45.14 29.31 12.16
C SER A 420 -44.58 28.64 13.41
N GLU A 421 -44.19 27.37 13.28
CA GLU A 421 -43.42 26.66 14.30
C GLU A 421 -42.06 27.34 14.55
N PRO A 422 -41.57 27.35 15.80
CA PRO A 422 -40.31 27.97 16.16
C PRO A 422 -39.13 27.22 15.52
N SER A 423 -38.26 27.96 14.83
CA SER A 423 -37.02 27.44 14.27
C SER A 423 -36.17 26.75 15.35
N PRO A 424 -35.76 25.48 15.16
CA PRO A 424 -34.91 24.79 16.12
C PRO A 424 -33.56 25.51 16.24
N GLY A 425 -33.14 25.77 17.48
CA GLY A 425 -31.86 26.44 17.76
C GLY A 425 -30.63 25.68 17.24
N PRO A 426 -29.45 26.33 17.20
CA PRO A 426 -28.25 25.77 16.56
C PRO A 426 -27.76 24.44 17.17
N ILE A 427 -28.04 24.20 18.46
CA ILE A 427 -27.70 22.94 19.14
C ILE A 427 -28.59 21.79 18.66
N THR A 428 -29.89 22.04 18.46
CA THR A 428 -30.83 21.03 17.94
C THR A 428 -30.54 20.70 16.48
N THR A 429 -30.15 21.69 15.67
CA THR A 429 -29.71 21.48 14.27
C THR A 429 -28.41 20.67 14.20
N LEU A 430 -27.46 20.92 15.10
CA LEU A 430 -26.22 20.15 15.20
C LEU A 430 -26.49 18.71 15.65
N LEU A 431 -27.37 18.51 16.64
CA LEU A 431 -27.75 17.18 17.12
C LEU A 431 -28.54 16.40 16.06
N SER A 432 -29.43 17.04 15.30
CA SER A 432 -30.15 16.39 14.21
C SER A 432 -29.24 16.07 13.04
N ALA A 433 -28.27 16.94 12.71
CA ALA A 433 -27.25 16.65 11.71
C ALA A 433 -26.34 15.50 12.16
N LEU A 434 -25.91 15.48 13.42
CA LEU A 434 -25.14 14.36 13.99
C LEU A 434 -25.95 13.07 14.02
N ALA A 435 -27.25 13.13 14.34
CA ALA A 435 -28.14 11.97 14.34
C ALA A 435 -28.41 11.46 12.92
N ALA A 436 -28.57 12.34 11.93
CA ALA A 436 -28.69 11.97 10.51
C ALA A 436 -27.40 11.36 9.99
N ILE A 437 -26.24 11.98 10.28
CA ILE A 437 -24.92 11.42 9.97
C ILE A 437 -24.75 10.06 10.66
N LEU A 438 -25.20 9.92 11.90
CA LEU A 438 -25.14 8.66 12.65
C LEU A 438 -26.09 7.60 12.08
N GLY A 439 -27.29 7.98 11.64
CA GLY A 439 -28.26 7.09 10.98
C GLY A 439 -27.73 6.55 9.67
N VAL A 440 -27.25 7.44 8.80
CA VAL A 440 -26.59 7.07 7.53
C VAL A 440 -25.29 6.29 7.81
N ALA A 441 -24.55 6.62 8.87
CA ALA A 441 -23.39 5.85 9.29
C ALA A 441 -23.75 4.44 9.77
N ILE A 442 -24.87 4.26 10.47
CA ILE A 442 -25.33 2.95 10.92
C ILE A 442 -25.73 2.11 9.70
N GLU A 443 -26.56 2.62 8.80
CA GLU A 443 -26.97 1.90 7.59
C GLU A 443 -25.77 1.59 6.69
N GLY A 444 -24.94 2.59 6.37
CA GLY A 444 -23.71 2.42 5.60
C GLY A 444 -22.72 1.45 6.28
N SER A 445 -22.62 1.48 7.62
CA SER A 445 -21.77 0.54 8.36
C SER A 445 -22.31 -0.88 8.33
N THR A 446 -23.64 -1.09 8.36
CA THR A 446 -24.22 -2.43 8.25
C THR A 446 -24.00 -3.04 6.87
N TRP A 447 -24.16 -2.25 5.80
CA TRP A 447 -23.80 -2.69 4.44
C TRP A 447 -22.30 -2.99 4.33
N ALA A 448 -21.44 -2.09 4.83
CA ALA A 448 -19.99 -2.24 4.76
C ALA A 448 -19.50 -3.44 5.57
N PHE A 449 -20.03 -3.65 6.79
CA PHE A 449 -19.75 -4.84 7.60
C PHE A 449 -20.28 -6.11 6.93
N GLY A 450 -21.49 -6.09 6.36
CA GLY A 450 -22.06 -7.23 5.65
C GLY A 450 -21.19 -7.65 4.46
N LYS A 451 -20.78 -6.69 3.63
CA LYS A 451 -19.84 -6.92 2.51
C LYS A 451 -18.46 -7.36 3.00
N GLY A 452 -17.91 -6.73 4.02
CA GLY A 452 -16.61 -7.12 4.60
C GLY A 452 -16.63 -8.55 5.15
N TRP A 453 -17.71 -8.91 5.84
CA TRP A 453 -17.92 -10.25 6.37
C TRP A 453 -18.12 -11.27 5.26
N SER A 454 -18.86 -10.96 4.19
CA SER A 454 -19.03 -11.91 3.08
C SER A 454 -17.71 -12.29 2.42
N TYR A 455 -16.77 -11.34 2.27
CA TYR A 455 -15.42 -11.65 1.77
C TYR A 455 -14.65 -12.58 2.71
N VAL A 456 -14.75 -12.37 4.02
CA VAL A 456 -14.09 -13.22 5.01
C VAL A 456 -14.72 -14.62 5.06
N ASP A 457 -16.05 -14.70 5.03
CA ASP A 457 -16.83 -15.94 5.02
C ASP A 457 -16.52 -16.78 3.78
N THR A 458 -16.58 -16.16 2.59
CA THR A 458 -16.16 -16.80 1.34
C THR A 458 -14.69 -17.23 1.40
N GLY A 459 -13.83 -16.41 2.00
CA GLY A 459 -12.43 -16.77 2.21
C GLY A 459 -12.23 -17.97 3.13
N ILE A 460 -13.05 -18.13 4.16
CA ILE A 460 -13.04 -19.31 5.06
C ILE A 460 -13.49 -20.56 4.29
N THR A 461 -14.61 -20.47 3.58
CA THR A 461 -15.15 -21.56 2.76
C THR A 461 -14.13 -22.01 1.71
N LEU A 462 -13.54 -21.08 0.96
CA LEU A 462 -12.50 -21.40 -0.02
C LEU A 462 -11.25 -22.01 0.62
N ALA A 463 -10.84 -21.54 1.79
CA ALA A 463 -9.70 -22.12 2.50
C ALA A 463 -9.94 -23.57 2.96
N GLN A 464 -11.20 -23.95 3.17
CA GLN A 464 -11.61 -25.30 3.54
C GLN A 464 -11.80 -26.20 2.32
N ASP A 465 -12.47 -25.69 1.29
CA ASP A 465 -12.90 -26.47 0.13
C ASP A 465 -11.81 -26.58 -0.96
N GLU A 466 -10.91 -25.59 -1.06
CA GLU A 466 -9.87 -25.49 -2.10
C GLU A 466 -8.44 -25.35 -1.50
N PRO A 467 -7.92 -26.32 -0.72
CA PRO A 467 -6.61 -26.20 -0.09
C PRO A 467 -5.44 -26.10 -1.09
N GLU A 468 -5.61 -26.65 -2.29
CA GLU A 468 -4.65 -26.54 -3.40
C GLU A 468 -4.46 -25.08 -3.83
N ARG A 469 -5.52 -24.28 -3.81
CA ARG A 469 -5.47 -22.85 -4.12
C ARG A 469 -4.61 -22.06 -3.12
N LEU A 470 -4.66 -22.45 -1.85
CA LEU A 470 -3.77 -21.88 -0.82
C LEU A 470 -2.31 -22.29 -1.06
N TYR A 471 -2.07 -23.54 -1.46
CA TYR A 471 -0.72 -23.99 -1.84
C TYR A 471 -0.14 -23.12 -2.97
N HIS A 472 -0.92 -22.87 -4.03
CA HIS A 472 -0.51 -22.05 -5.16
C HIS A 472 -0.35 -20.57 -4.84
N THR A 473 -1.04 -20.08 -3.82
CA THR A 473 -0.93 -18.69 -3.36
C THR A 473 0.26 -18.48 -2.42
N PHE A 474 0.50 -19.43 -1.51
CA PHE A 474 1.44 -19.23 -0.40
C PHE A 474 2.79 -19.91 -0.60
N LEU A 475 2.82 -21.12 -1.18
CA LEU A 475 4.03 -21.95 -1.21
C LEU A 475 4.69 -21.99 -2.57
N ARG A 476 3.98 -22.45 -3.60
CA ARG A 476 4.53 -22.61 -4.95
C ARG A 476 3.46 -22.31 -5.99
N SER A 477 3.67 -21.30 -6.83
CA SER A 477 2.69 -20.99 -7.90
C SER A 477 2.58 -22.13 -8.90
N GLY A 478 3.71 -22.58 -9.47
CA GLY A 478 3.73 -23.66 -10.46
C GLY A 478 2.94 -23.32 -11.73
N ARG A 479 2.75 -24.31 -12.62
CA ARG A 479 1.81 -24.18 -13.74
C ARG A 479 0.46 -24.76 -13.33
N ILE A 480 -0.53 -23.87 -13.27
CA ILE A 480 -1.91 -24.16 -12.86
C ILE A 480 -2.89 -23.78 -13.98
N PRO A 481 -3.02 -24.60 -15.04
CA PRO A 481 -3.86 -24.27 -16.20
C PRO A 481 -5.34 -24.11 -15.86
N GLU A 482 -5.81 -24.64 -14.73
CA GLU A 482 -7.17 -24.53 -14.21
C GLU A 482 -7.52 -23.08 -13.80
N TYR A 483 -6.55 -22.35 -13.22
CA TYR A 483 -6.75 -21.00 -12.69
C TYR A 483 -6.09 -19.91 -13.54
N VAL A 484 -5.06 -20.25 -14.32
CA VAL A 484 -4.25 -19.32 -15.10
C VAL A 484 -4.28 -19.66 -16.59
N ARG A 485 -4.69 -18.69 -17.42
CA ARG A 485 -4.79 -18.85 -18.88
C ARG A 485 -3.45 -18.54 -19.55
N TYR A 486 -2.48 -19.44 -19.43
CA TYR A 486 -1.13 -19.27 -20.00
C TYR A 486 -1.10 -18.98 -21.51
N ARG A 487 -2.11 -19.45 -22.27
CA ARG A 487 -2.23 -19.18 -23.71
C ARG A 487 -2.41 -17.70 -24.07
N MET A 488 -2.90 -16.86 -23.15
CA MET A 488 -3.08 -15.41 -23.39
C MET A 488 -1.77 -14.61 -23.35
N THR A 489 -0.67 -15.25 -22.93
CA THR A 489 0.65 -14.62 -22.75
C THR A 489 1.74 -15.43 -23.45
N GLU A 490 1.38 -16.23 -24.46
CA GLU A 490 2.34 -17.10 -25.18
C GLU A 490 3.16 -18.03 -24.26
N GLN A 491 2.60 -18.44 -23.11
CA GLN A 491 3.27 -19.21 -22.04
C GLN A 491 4.30 -18.43 -21.20
N GLU A 492 4.41 -17.11 -21.34
CA GLU A 492 5.25 -16.22 -20.53
C GLU A 492 4.59 -15.72 -19.25
N ALA A 493 3.40 -16.21 -18.89
CA ALA A 493 2.69 -15.77 -17.69
C ALA A 493 3.59 -15.84 -16.44
N ILE A 494 3.81 -14.69 -15.82
CA ILE A 494 4.52 -14.59 -14.56
C ILE A 494 3.50 -14.80 -13.44
N ASP A 495 3.64 -15.90 -12.70
CA ASP A 495 2.90 -16.17 -11.48
C ASP A 495 3.88 -16.63 -10.40
N LEU A 496 3.94 -15.89 -9.30
CA LEU A 496 4.76 -16.21 -8.14
C LEU A 496 3.92 -16.27 -6.86
N ALA A 497 4.17 -17.27 -6.03
CA ALA A 497 3.58 -17.43 -4.71
C ALA A 497 4.26 -16.54 -3.66
N LEU A 498 3.60 -16.36 -2.51
CA LEU A 498 4.08 -15.46 -1.45
C LEU A 498 5.50 -15.81 -0.98
N LEU A 499 5.78 -17.10 -0.75
CA LEU A 499 7.08 -17.53 -0.24
C LEU A 499 8.19 -17.43 -1.31
N GLU A 500 7.83 -17.50 -2.58
CA GLU A 500 8.76 -17.33 -3.70
C GLU A 500 9.23 -15.88 -3.84
N VAL A 501 8.41 -14.90 -3.43
CA VAL A 501 8.78 -13.48 -3.48
C VAL A 501 9.25 -12.92 -2.15
N ALA A 502 8.85 -13.55 -1.04
CA ALA A 502 9.22 -13.18 0.32
C ALA A 502 9.78 -14.39 1.09
N PRO A 503 10.93 -14.96 0.68
CA PRO A 503 11.47 -16.20 1.25
C PRO A 503 11.82 -16.11 2.74
N LEU A 504 12.06 -14.90 3.25
CA LEU A 504 12.24 -14.65 4.68
C LEU A 504 11.05 -15.10 5.54
N LEU A 505 9.83 -15.14 4.98
CA LEU A 505 8.65 -15.59 5.70
C LEU A 505 8.71 -17.08 6.06
N GLY A 506 9.59 -17.87 5.42
CA GLY A 506 9.83 -19.27 5.79
C GLY A 506 10.27 -19.42 7.24
N GLY A 507 10.92 -18.40 7.81
CA GLY A 507 11.30 -18.35 9.21
C GLY A 507 10.12 -18.47 10.19
N LEU A 508 8.91 -18.08 9.79
CA LEU A 508 7.71 -18.18 10.63
C LEU A 508 7.40 -19.62 11.07
N LEU A 509 7.85 -20.63 10.32
CA LEU A 509 7.70 -22.03 10.71
C LEU A 509 8.45 -22.36 12.01
N GLY A 510 9.42 -21.54 12.43
CA GLY A 510 10.03 -21.63 13.76
C GLY A 510 9.02 -21.55 14.92
N VAL A 511 7.84 -20.93 14.71
CA VAL A 511 6.75 -20.93 15.69
C VAL A 511 6.34 -22.36 16.05
N LEU A 512 6.31 -23.30 15.09
CA LEU A 512 5.99 -24.71 15.35
C LEU A 512 6.96 -25.32 16.37
N GLY A 513 8.27 -25.09 16.20
CA GLY A 513 9.28 -25.55 17.15
C GLY A 513 9.08 -24.95 18.55
N THR A 514 8.76 -23.66 18.63
CA THR A 514 8.48 -23.00 19.92
C THR A 514 7.20 -23.53 20.59
N SER A 515 6.15 -23.80 19.82
CA SER A 515 4.86 -24.32 20.29
C SER A 515 5.00 -25.75 20.81
N LEU A 516 5.68 -26.63 20.06
CA LEU A 516 5.97 -28.01 20.47
C LEU A 516 6.77 -28.05 21.78
N ARG A 517 7.74 -27.14 21.95
CA ARG A 517 8.49 -27.02 23.21
C ARG A 517 7.64 -26.50 24.36
N ARG A 518 6.73 -25.55 24.11
CA ARG A 518 5.81 -24.99 25.11
C ARG A 518 4.78 -25.99 25.63
N LEU A 519 4.26 -26.86 24.76
CA LEU A 519 3.33 -27.93 25.14
C LEU A 519 3.91 -28.87 26.21
N ARG A 520 5.24 -28.93 26.31
CA ARG A 520 5.94 -29.75 27.31
C ARG A 520 6.21 -29.02 28.64
N THR A 521 6.02 -27.70 28.73
CA THR A 521 6.66 -26.89 29.77
C THR A 521 5.80 -25.78 30.39
N THR A 522 4.58 -25.51 29.90
CA THR A 522 3.86 -24.28 30.28
C THR A 522 2.61 -24.53 31.12
N SER A 523 2.47 -23.80 32.24
CA SER A 523 1.23 -23.73 33.03
C SER A 523 0.31 -22.61 32.53
N LEU A 524 -1.01 -22.77 32.68
CA LEU A 524 -2.03 -21.79 32.26
C LEU A 524 -1.85 -20.41 32.93
N HIS A 525 -1.24 -20.35 34.12
CA HIS A 525 -1.00 -19.10 34.85
C HIS A 525 0.11 -18.25 34.19
N ALA A 526 1.14 -18.89 33.64
CA ALA A 526 2.20 -18.22 32.88
C ALA A 526 1.68 -17.62 31.55
N PHE A 527 0.62 -18.20 30.99
CA PHE A 527 -0.02 -17.68 29.78
C PHE A 527 -0.78 -16.36 30.05
N ARG A 528 -1.56 -16.30 31.13
CA ARG A 528 -2.32 -15.10 31.51
C ARG A 528 -1.42 -13.91 31.86
N THR A 529 -0.34 -14.14 32.59
CA THR A 529 0.66 -13.09 32.91
C THR A 529 1.39 -12.58 31.67
N ALA A 530 1.65 -13.46 30.68
CA ALA A 530 2.28 -13.06 29.41
C ALA A 530 1.42 -12.12 28.55
N LEU A 531 0.08 -12.22 28.60
CA LEU A 531 -0.84 -11.34 27.86
C LEU A 531 -0.82 -9.88 28.34
N GLY A 532 -0.23 -9.60 29.51
CA GLY A 532 0.00 -8.24 30.00
C GLY A 532 1.16 -7.51 29.32
N GLN A 533 2.00 -8.20 28.53
CA GLN A 533 3.16 -7.59 27.89
C GLN A 533 2.77 -6.86 26.59
N PRO A 534 3.22 -5.60 26.37
CA PRO A 534 2.96 -4.85 25.14
C PRO A 534 3.28 -5.64 23.87
N THR A 535 4.35 -6.42 23.92
CA THR A 535 4.78 -7.20 22.77
C THR A 535 3.86 -8.37 22.44
N ARG A 536 3.29 -9.05 23.45
CA ARG A 536 2.35 -10.16 23.24
C ARG A 536 1.01 -9.68 22.73
N GLN A 537 0.55 -8.53 23.23
CA GLN A 537 -0.65 -7.86 22.73
C GLN A 537 -0.46 -7.45 21.26
N THR A 538 0.74 -6.99 20.91
CA THR A 538 1.11 -6.63 19.52
C THR A 538 1.22 -7.87 18.63
N ASP A 539 1.74 -8.99 19.15
CA ASP A 539 1.76 -10.28 18.43
C ASP A 539 0.34 -10.72 18.06
N LEU A 540 -0.61 -10.63 19.01
CA LEU A 540 -2.01 -10.96 18.77
C LEU A 540 -2.61 -10.08 17.67
N LEU A 541 -2.39 -8.76 17.74
CA LEU A 541 -2.87 -7.83 16.72
C LEU A 541 -2.25 -8.15 15.35
N ALA A 542 -0.94 -8.38 15.27
CA ALA A 542 -0.25 -8.68 14.03
C ALA A 542 -0.79 -9.95 13.35
N VAL A 543 -0.99 -11.02 14.12
CA VAL A 543 -1.55 -12.28 13.61
C VAL A 543 -2.99 -12.07 13.16
N ALA A 544 -3.82 -11.41 13.97
CA ALA A 544 -5.22 -11.19 13.64
C ALA A 544 -5.39 -10.30 12.40
N MET A 545 -4.59 -9.23 12.26
CA MET A 545 -4.59 -8.41 11.04
C MET A 545 -4.13 -9.20 9.81
N ALA A 546 -3.06 -10.01 9.94
CA ALA A 546 -2.55 -10.82 8.84
C ALA A 546 -3.59 -11.85 8.37
N VAL A 547 -4.22 -12.58 9.29
CA VAL A 547 -5.27 -13.56 8.98
C VAL A 547 -6.47 -12.88 8.32
N ALA A 548 -6.94 -11.77 8.89
CA ALA A 548 -8.11 -11.08 8.36
C ALA A 548 -7.86 -10.52 6.95
N LEU A 549 -6.68 -9.94 6.71
CA LEU A 549 -6.28 -9.48 5.37
C LEU A 549 -6.10 -10.65 4.39
N VAL A 550 -5.59 -11.80 4.82
CA VAL A 550 -5.50 -13.00 3.97
C VAL A 550 -6.88 -13.49 3.56
N LEU A 551 -7.78 -13.71 4.53
CA LEU A 551 -9.14 -14.22 4.27
C LEU A 551 -9.91 -13.28 3.33
N MET A 552 -9.77 -11.96 3.52
CA MET A 552 -10.38 -10.96 2.64
C MET A 552 -9.88 -11.03 1.18
N ASN A 553 -8.63 -11.47 0.95
CA ASN A 553 -8.01 -11.44 -0.38
C ASN A 553 -7.93 -12.81 -1.06
N VAL A 554 -8.14 -13.92 -0.35
CA VAL A 554 -7.99 -15.27 -0.91
C VAL A 554 -8.96 -15.55 -2.05
N GLU A 555 -10.17 -14.99 -2.00
CA GLU A 555 -11.17 -15.09 -3.07
C GLU A 555 -10.65 -14.57 -4.43
N ARG A 556 -9.65 -13.69 -4.42
CA ARG A 556 -9.08 -13.08 -5.63
C ARG A 556 -7.80 -13.76 -6.11
N LEU A 557 -7.26 -14.73 -5.37
CA LEU A 557 -5.96 -15.35 -5.62
C LEU A 557 -6.12 -16.84 -5.93
N PRO A 558 -5.33 -17.45 -6.81
CA PRO A 558 -4.30 -16.84 -7.66
C PRO A 558 -4.92 -16.04 -8.84
N LEU A 559 -4.19 -15.04 -9.34
CA LEU A 559 -4.58 -14.26 -10.51
C LEU A 559 -3.91 -14.80 -11.78
N HIS A 560 -4.44 -14.46 -12.97
CA HIS A 560 -3.88 -14.89 -14.27
C HIS A 560 -2.41 -14.47 -14.51
N THR A 561 -1.93 -13.40 -13.88
CA THR A 561 -0.52 -12.99 -13.84
C THR A 561 -0.26 -12.17 -12.58
N GLN A 562 0.74 -12.56 -11.78
CA GLN A 562 1.14 -11.86 -10.57
C GLN A 562 2.64 -11.99 -10.29
N ILE A 563 3.34 -10.86 -10.30
CA ILE A 563 4.79 -10.82 -10.05
C ILE A 563 5.10 -10.94 -8.54
N THR A 564 4.21 -10.48 -7.64
CA THR A 564 4.51 -10.44 -6.18
C THR A 564 3.31 -10.67 -5.28
N VAL A 565 2.27 -11.36 -5.75
CA VAL A 565 1.01 -11.57 -5.01
C VAL A 565 0.49 -10.25 -4.41
N ARG A 566 0.26 -9.25 -5.27
CA ARG A 566 0.10 -7.83 -4.89
C ARG A 566 -0.89 -7.55 -3.75
N TYR A 567 -1.92 -8.38 -3.60
CA TYR A 567 -2.92 -8.25 -2.55
C TYR A 567 -2.42 -8.65 -1.15
N LEU A 568 -1.37 -9.48 -1.07
CA LEU A 568 -0.73 -9.91 0.18
C LEU A 568 0.51 -9.09 0.53
N VAL A 569 0.93 -8.15 -0.31
CA VAL A 569 2.07 -7.26 0.00
C VAL A 569 1.95 -6.57 1.37
N PRO A 570 0.76 -6.07 1.79
CA PRO A 570 0.62 -5.43 3.10
C PRO A 570 0.87 -6.35 4.31
N ILE A 571 0.75 -7.69 4.15
CA ILE A 571 1.00 -8.64 5.24
C ILE A 571 2.49 -8.98 5.40
N VAL A 572 3.33 -8.72 4.38
CA VAL A 572 4.75 -9.09 4.42
C VAL A 572 5.51 -8.41 5.57
N PRO A 573 5.35 -7.10 5.84
CA PRO A 573 5.97 -6.49 7.01
C PRO A 573 5.51 -7.08 8.35
N LEU A 574 4.26 -7.54 8.45
CA LEU A 574 3.76 -8.24 9.65
C LEU A 574 4.42 -9.62 9.80
N GLY A 575 4.62 -10.33 8.69
CA GLY A 575 5.36 -11.58 8.66
C GLY A 575 6.82 -11.39 9.09
N LEU A 576 7.50 -10.35 8.59
CA LEU A 576 8.86 -9.99 9.02
C LEU A 576 8.93 -9.59 10.49
N TYR A 577 7.93 -8.85 11.00
CA TYR A 577 7.76 -8.65 12.44
C TYR A 577 7.70 -9.99 13.17
N GLY A 578 6.88 -10.94 12.72
CA GLY A 578 6.77 -12.29 13.29
C GLY A 578 8.08 -13.08 13.30
N VAL A 579 8.85 -13.05 12.20
CA VAL A 579 10.17 -13.70 12.13
C VAL A 579 11.14 -13.07 13.14
N ALA A 580 11.15 -11.74 13.26
CA ALA A 580 11.98 -11.03 14.23
C ALA A 580 11.61 -11.30 15.70
N ARG A 581 10.41 -11.85 15.98
CA ARG A 581 9.98 -12.28 17.32
C ARG A 581 10.58 -13.62 17.76
N LEU A 582 11.16 -14.39 16.85
CA LEU A 582 11.74 -15.69 17.16
C LEU A 582 13.09 -15.52 17.86
N ARG A 583 13.27 -16.18 19.02
CA ARG A 583 14.51 -16.09 19.80
C ARG A 583 15.74 -16.61 19.06
N CYS A 584 15.59 -17.65 18.23
CA CYS A 584 16.69 -18.17 17.41
C CYS A 584 17.19 -17.13 16.40
N VAL A 585 16.27 -16.42 15.74
CA VAL A 585 16.56 -15.31 14.82
C VAL A 585 17.24 -14.16 15.56
N GLN A 586 16.73 -13.78 16.73
CA GLN A 586 17.34 -12.72 17.54
C GLN A 586 18.77 -13.06 17.97
N ARG A 587 19.04 -14.32 18.33
CA ARG A 587 20.41 -14.79 18.63
C ARG A 587 21.30 -14.67 17.39
N ALA A 588 20.86 -15.18 16.24
CA ALA A 588 21.64 -15.10 14.99
C ALA A 588 21.97 -13.66 14.60
N VAL A 589 21.02 -12.73 14.71
CA VAL A 589 21.26 -11.30 14.40
C VAL A 589 22.22 -10.64 15.40
N ASN A 590 22.19 -11.05 16.67
CA ASN A 590 23.03 -10.46 17.70
C ASN A 590 24.44 -11.09 17.80
N ALA A 591 24.63 -12.29 17.26
CA ALA A 591 25.88 -13.04 17.26
C ALA A 591 27.04 -12.26 16.63
N ASP A 592 27.00 -12.07 15.30
CA ASP A 592 28.03 -11.35 14.57
C ASP A 592 27.44 -10.64 13.34
N LEU A 593 27.31 -9.31 13.44
CA LEU A 593 26.78 -8.49 12.35
C LEU A 593 27.73 -8.44 11.15
N ARG A 594 29.05 -8.58 11.35
CA ARG A 594 30.01 -8.62 10.25
C ARG A 594 29.85 -9.91 9.47
N TRP A 595 29.69 -11.03 10.17
CA TRP A 595 29.42 -12.31 9.51
C TRP A 595 28.08 -12.30 8.77
N LEU A 596 27.03 -11.71 9.37
CA LEU A 596 25.72 -11.55 8.71
C LEU A 596 25.82 -10.70 7.44
N THR A 597 26.52 -9.57 7.53
CA THR A 597 26.72 -8.68 6.37
C THR A 597 27.59 -9.37 5.31
N GLY A 598 28.65 -10.06 5.71
CA GLY A 598 29.53 -10.81 4.81
C GLY A 598 28.82 -11.96 4.10
N ALA A 599 28.00 -12.73 4.82
CA ALA A 599 27.18 -13.80 4.23
C ALA A 599 26.13 -13.22 3.26
N TYR A 600 25.48 -12.10 3.63
CA TYR A 600 24.52 -11.42 2.75
C TYR A 600 25.18 -10.92 1.47
N VAL A 601 26.29 -10.18 1.57
CA VAL A 601 27.03 -9.65 0.43
C VAL A 601 27.58 -10.80 -0.42
N GLY A 602 28.15 -11.84 0.20
CA GLY A 602 28.66 -13.01 -0.50
C GLY A 602 27.57 -13.72 -1.31
N THR A 603 26.43 -14.03 -0.69
CA THR A 603 25.29 -14.63 -1.40
C THR A 603 24.74 -13.72 -2.48
N PHE A 604 24.66 -12.41 -2.24
CA PHE A 604 24.18 -11.44 -3.21
C PHE A 604 25.07 -11.38 -4.46
N LEU A 605 26.39 -11.29 -4.29
CA LEU A 605 27.36 -11.23 -5.40
C LEU A 605 27.40 -12.55 -6.18
N LEU A 606 27.49 -13.68 -5.47
CA LEU A 606 27.48 -15.01 -6.11
C LEU A 606 26.16 -15.30 -6.80
N GLY A 607 25.04 -14.91 -6.18
CA GLY A 607 23.71 -15.00 -6.78
C GLY A 607 23.59 -14.15 -8.04
N THR A 608 24.01 -12.88 -7.99
CA THR A 608 24.02 -11.99 -9.16
C THR A 608 24.79 -12.60 -10.32
N LEU A 609 26.02 -13.06 -10.08
CA LEU A 609 26.82 -13.71 -11.09
C LEU A 609 26.14 -14.97 -11.63
N GLY A 610 25.63 -15.84 -10.74
CA GLY A 610 24.96 -17.08 -11.13
C GLY A 610 23.71 -16.86 -11.98
N PHE A 611 22.86 -15.88 -11.62
CA PHE A 611 21.66 -15.55 -12.39
C PHE A 611 21.99 -14.91 -13.74
N LEU A 612 22.97 -14.00 -13.81
CA LEU A 612 23.42 -13.44 -15.10
C LEU A 612 23.97 -14.54 -16.02
N LEU A 613 24.79 -15.45 -15.48
CA LEU A 613 25.29 -16.60 -16.25
C LEU A 613 24.15 -17.52 -16.71
N ALA A 614 23.15 -17.76 -15.86
CA ALA A 614 21.99 -18.58 -16.24
C ALA A 614 21.19 -17.93 -17.38
N LEU A 615 20.94 -16.61 -17.32
CA LEU A 615 20.26 -15.90 -18.40
C LEU A 615 21.02 -15.99 -19.72
N LEU A 616 22.34 -15.75 -19.67
CA LEU A 616 23.21 -15.80 -20.86
C LEU A 616 23.36 -17.21 -21.44
N TRP A 617 23.33 -18.24 -20.59
CA TRP A 617 23.60 -19.61 -21.00
C TRP A 617 22.36 -20.37 -21.46
N PHE A 618 21.21 -20.12 -20.84
CA PHE A 618 19.97 -20.85 -21.10
C PHE A 618 18.99 -20.12 -22.00
N ASP A 619 19.25 -18.85 -22.35
CA ASP A 619 18.36 -18.02 -23.19
C ASP A 619 16.91 -18.04 -22.66
N LEU A 620 16.78 -17.81 -21.34
CA LEU A 620 15.52 -17.96 -20.64
C LEU A 620 14.54 -16.87 -21.05
N ALA A 621 13.32 -17.30 -21.41
CA ALA A 621 12.20 -16.38 -21.55
C ALA A 621 11.90 -15.69 -20.20
N LEU A 622 11.28 -14.51 -20.25
CA LEU A 622 10.94 -13.73 -19.04
C LEU A 622 10.20 -14.57 -17.97
N GLY A 623 9.21 -15.37 -18.37
CA GLY A 623 8.47 -16.25 -17.46
C GLY A 623 9.37 -17.32 -16.82
N GLU A 624 10.31 -17.90 -17.57
CA GLU A 624 11.22 -18.94 -17.10
C GLU A 624 12.27 -18.38 -16.13
N ALA A 625 12.81 -17.20 -16.43
CA ALA A 625 13.68 -16.45 -15.53
C ALA A 625 13.01 -16.15 -14.18
N MET A 626 11.73 -15.75 -14.19
CA MET A 626 10.96 -15.56 -12.95
C MET A 626 10.75 -16.87 -12.19
N GLN A 627 10.48 -17.99 -12.89
CA GLN A 627 10.36 -19.30 -12.25
C GLN A 627 11.69 -19.80 -11.67
N LEU A 628 12.83 -19.48 -12.27
CA LEU A 628 14.14 -19.75 -11.71
C LEU A 628 14.32 -19.02 -10.36
N HIS A 629 13.99 -17.72 -10.32
CA HIS A 629 13.96 -16.97 -9.06
C HIS A 629 13.02 -17.61 -8.02
N ALA A 630 11.84 -18.05 -8.47
CA ALA A 630 10.85 -18.69 -7.60
C ALA A 630 11.43 -19.91 -6.88
N LEU A 631 12.05 -20.81 -7.65
CA LEU A 631 12.65 -22.05 -7.13
C LEU A 631 13.82 -21.78 -6.19
N VAL A 632 14.71 -20.86 -6.56
CA VAL A 632 15.88 -20.50 -5.73
C VAL A 632 15.44 -19.82 -4.44
N ASN A 633 14.47 -18.91 -4.51
CA ASN A 633 13.89 -18.26 -3.32
C ASN A 633 13.19 -19.30 -2.43
N LEU A 634 12.42 -20.22 -3.01
CA LEU A 634 11.75 -21.28 -2.27
C LEU A 634 12.75 -22.20 -1.56
N ALA A 635 13.88 -22.53 -2.20
CA ALA A 635 14.97 -23.26 -1.56
C ALA A 635 15.58 -22.48 -0.38
N GLY A 636 15.82 -21.17 -0.55
CA GLY A 636 16.27 -20.28 0.52
C GLY A 636 15.28 -20.18 1.69
N ALA A 637 13.98 -20.15 1.38
CA ALA A 637 12.92 -20.18 2.37
C ALA A 637 12.88 -21.51 3.14
N GLY A 638 13.06 -22.64 2.44
CA GLY A 638 13.15 -23.97 3.02
C GLY A 638 14.34 -24.11 3.98
N LEU A 639 15.52 -23.61 3.58
CA LEU A 639 16.71 -23.53 4.44
C LEU A 639 16.41 -22.79 5.75
N LEU A 640 15.84 -21.59 5.65
CA LEU A 640 15.49 -20.78 6.82
C LEU A 640 14.43 -21.45 7.69
N ALA A 641 13.41 -22.05 7.08
CA ALA A 641 12.35 -22.76 7.78
C ALA A 641 12.88 -23.94 8.60
N ILE A 642 13.68 -24.80 7.97
CA ILE A 642 14.27 -25.98 8.61
C ILE A 642 15.13 -25.53 9.79
N TRP A 643 16.04 -24.58 9.58
CA TRP A 643 16.88 -24.05 10.66
C TRP A 643 16.03 -23.43 11.78
N ALA A 644 15.04 -22.60 11.45
CA ALA A 644 14.22 -21.92 12.45
C ALA A 644 13.41 -22.90 13.31
N VAL A 645 12.87 -23.97 12.72
CA VAL A 645 12.16 -25.05 13.43
C VAL A 645 13.11 -25.76 14.38
N VAL A 646 14.25 -26.26 13.87
CA VAL A 646 15.17 -27.08 14.66
C VAL A 646 15.83 -26.25 15.77
N ALA A 647 16.26 -25.02 15.49
CA ALA A 647 16.80 -24.11 16.51
C ALA A 647 15.76 -23.73 17.57
N SER A 648 14.47 -23.66 17.22
CA SER A 648 13.38 -23.36 18.16
C SER A 648 13.02 -24.54 19.06
N LEU A 649 13.23 -25.78 18.59
CA LEU A 649 13.09 -26.99 19.40
C LEU A 649 14.16 -27.08 20.51
N GLY A 650 15.25 -26.31 20.41
CA GLY A 650 16.30 -26.22 21.41
C GLY A 650 17.57 -27.00 21.08
N PHE A 651 17.74 -27.41 19.83
CA PHE A 651 19.02 -27.92 19.36
C PHE A 651 20.04 -26.78 19.29
N ASP A 652 21.25 -27.04 19.81
CA ASP A 652 22.34 -26.09 19.74
C ASP A 652 23.05 -26.20 18.39
N PHE A 653 23.11 -25.07 17.69
CA PHE A 653 23.86 -24.89 16.47
C PHE A 653 24.93 -23.84 16.69
N ASP A 654 26.00 -23.91 15.92
CA ASP A 654 26.88 -22.76 15.71
C ASP A 654 26.01 -21.58 15.21
N GLU A 655 26.14 -20.42 15.86
CA GLU A 655 25.40 -19.21 15.52
C GLU A 655 25.62 -18.80 14.05
N ARG A 656 26.76 -19.18 13.46
CA ARG A 656 27.07 -18.98 12.04
C ARG A 656 26.09 -19.66 11.11
N VAL A 657 25.55 -20.83 11.48
CA VAL A 657 24.53 -21.54 10.67
C VAL A 657 23.27 -20.69 10.58
N GLY A 658 22.84 -20.12 11.71
CA GLY A 658 21.68 -19.24 11.75
C GLY A 658 21.87 -17.93 11.00
N VAL A 659 23.08 -17.38 11.07
CA VAL A 659 23.45 -16.20 10.29
C VAL A 659 23.34 -16.47 8.79
N VAL A 660 23.88 -17.58 8.31
CA VAL A 660 23.79 -17.96 6.89
C VAL A 660 22.35 -18.26 6.48
N ALA A 661 21.60 -19.01 7.30
CA ALA A 661 20.20 -19.33 7.04
C ALA A 661 19.31 -18.09 6.94
N LEU A 662 19.66 -16.99 7.62
CA LEU A 662 18.98 -15.71 7.50
C LEU A 662 19.49 -14.87 6.32
N ALA A 663 20.81 -14.80 6.12
CA ALA A 663 21.44 -13.99 5.09
C ALA A 663 21.06 -14.42 3.67
N VAL A 664 21.03 -15.74 3.42
CA VAL A 664 20.76 -16.31 2.10
C VAL A 664 19.40 -15.87 1.53
N PRO A 665 18.24 -16.17 2.16
CA PRO A 665 16.95 -15.73 1.64
C PRO A 665 16.80 -14.20 1.59
N THR A 666 17.48 -13.46 2.48
CA THR A 666 17.51 -11.99 2.42
C THR A 666 18.18 -11.51 1.13
N ALA A 667 19.35 -12.07 0.80
CA ALA A 667 20.11 -11.72 -0.40
C ALA A 667 19.36 -12.13 -1.68
N LEU A 668 18.75 -13.32 -1.69
CA LEU A 668 17.98 -13.80 -2.84
C LEU A 668 16.72 -12.97 -3.11
N SER A 669 16.03 -12.50 -2.06
CA SER A 669 14.92 -11.55 -2.22
C SER A 669 15.38 -10.18 -2.73
N THR A 670 16.53 -9.68 -2.25
CA THR A 670 17.15 -8.45 -2.78
C THR A 670 17.47 -8.61 -4.27
N LEU A 671 18.04 -9.77 -4.63
CA LEU A 671 18.41 -10.09 -6.00
C LEU A 671 17.20 -10.08 -6.92
N PHE A 672 16.10 -10.74 -6.51
CA PHE A 672 14.85 -10.72 -7.25
C PHE A 672 14.32 -9.28 -7.48
N LEU A 673 14.36 -8.42 -6.45
CA LEU A 673 13.94 -7.01 -6.60
C LEU A 673 14.80 -6.25 -7.61
N LEU A 674 16.12 -6.42 -7.56
CA LEU A 674 17.02 -5.72 -8.49
C LEU A 674 16.89 -6.27 -9.91
N PHE A 675 16.77 -7.58 -10.09
CA PHE A 675 16.59 -8.18 -11.42
C PHE A 675 15.25 -7.80 -12.04
N THR A 676 14.16 -7.81 -11.27
CA THR A 676 12.86 -7.28 -11.75
C THR A 676 12.96 -5.80 -12.11
N GLY A 677 13.72 -5.01 -11.34
CA GLY A 677 13.89 -3.59 -11.58
C GLY A 677 14.83 -3.21 -12.73
N LEU A 678 15.85 -4.02 -13.01
CA LEU A 678 16.98 -3.67 -13.89
C LEU A 678 17.18 -4.60 -15.09
N VAL A 679 16.79 -5.86 -15.00
CA VAL A 679 17.10 -6.88 -16.02
C VAL A 679 15.85 -7.29 -16.79
N TYR A 680 14.74 -7.54 -16.10
CA TYR A 680 13.57 -8.19 -16.67
C TYR A 680 12.55 -7.25 -17.30
N PHE A 681 12.51 -6.00 -16.86
CA PHE A 681 11.49 -5.05 -17.30
C PHE A 681 12.13 -3.75 -17.77
N GLN A 682 13.04 -3.89 -18.75
CA GLN A 682 13.82 -2.78 -19.33
C GLN A 682 13.03 -1.92 -20.33
N TYR A 683 11.75 -2.20 -20.57
CA TYR A 683 10.91 -1.50 -21.56
C TYR A 683 10.46 -0.09 -21.13
N ALA A 684 11.02 0.48 -20.07
CA ALA A 684 10.62 1.79 -19.54
C ALA A 684 11.84 2.69 -19.33
N ASP A 685 11.61 4.01 -19.43
CA ASP A 685 12.60 5.03 -19.10
C ASP A 685 13.03 4.92 -17.63
N TYR A 686 14.25 5.32 -17.29
CA TYR A 686 14.72 5.39 -15.91
C TYR A 686 14.79 6.84 -15.42
N ALA A 687 14.47 7.01 -14.13
CA ALA A 687 14.54 8.32 -13.49
C ALA A 687 15.97 8.88 -13.40
N LEU A 688 16.96 7.97 -13.36
CA LEU A 688 18.37 8.32 -13.30
C LEU A 688 19.04 8.00 -14.64
N PRO A 689 19.56 8.99 -15.38
CA PRO A 689 20.21 8.76 -16.69
C PRO A 689 21.35 7.76 -16.64
N LEU A 690 22.20 7.84 -15.62
CA LEU A 690 23.30 6.90 -15.44
C LEU A 690 22.82 5.44 -15.33
N VAL A 691 21.70 5.22 -14.63
CA VAL A 691 21.14 3.87 -14.49
C VAL A 691 20.63 3.36 -15.84
N GLU A 692 19.96 4.21 -16.61
CA GLU A 692 19.49 3.87 -17.96
C GLU A 692 20.64 3.35 -18.83
N THR A 693 21.73 4.12 -18.92
CA THR A 693 22.92 3.73 -19.70
C THR A 693 23.57 2.45 -19.19
N LEU A 694 23.58 2.22 -17.87
CA LEU A 694 24.15 1.00 -17.29
C LEU A 694 23.27 -0.24 -17.57
N VAL A 695 21.95 -0.07 -17.60
CA VAL A 695 21.01 -1.14 -17.88
C VAL A 695 21.08 -1.59 -19.33
N GLU A 696 21.36 -0.69 -20.28
CA GLU A 696 21.60 -1.05 -21.69
C GLU A 696 22.78 -2.02 -21.89
N LEU A 697 23.69 -2.13 -20.91
CA LEU A 697 24.81 -3.08 -20.93
C LEU A 697 24.44 -4.47 -20.39
N LEU A 698 23.25 -4.62 -19.79
CA LEU A 698 22.78 -5.88 -19.20
C LEU A 698 22.12 -6.76 -20.28
N PRO A 699 22.16 -8.11 -20.12
CA PRO A 699 21.43 -8.98 -21.01
C PRO A 699 19.93 -8.69 -20.95
N ILE A 700 19.29 -8.74 -22.12
CA ILE A 700 17.84 -8.68 -22.24
C ILE A 700 17.33 -10.12 -22.13
N ALA A 701 16.46 -10.39 -21.16
CA ALA A 701 15.66 -11.61 -21.20
C ALA A 701 14.69 -11.47 -22.39
N ILE A 702 14.80 -12.39 -23.36
CA ILE A 702 14.05 -12.35 -24.63
C ILE A 702 12.60 -12.75 -24.40
#